data_AF-A0A096AA93-F1
#
_entry.id   AF-A0A096AA93-F1
#
_cell.length_a   1.000
_cell.length_b   1.000
_cell.length_c   1.000
_cell.angle_alpha   90.00
_cell.angle_beta   90.00
_cell.angle_gamma   90.00
#
_symmetry.space_group_name_H-M   'P 1'
#
loop_
_entity.id
_entity.type
_entity.pdbx_description
1 polymer ?
#
loop_
_entity_poly.entity_id
_entity_poly.type
_entity_poly.pdbx_seq_one_letter_code
_entity_poly.pdbx_strand_id
1 'polypeptide(L)'
;MGKKKERPFDKLYAELEDIKDARGNLMNTVLFSKNGNWSVIIEIENPVQQYCTDATLYYGYADILSNIIQTLGEGYCLQKQDIFCRQGYEYEISGDMSFLYQSYFKYFKGRQYTNIRTFLIITQEFKQSSFVKYDPKAWLDFHSKVGKVINILSEKNIPYHKLSKKEVAEYVHRFLAFDFKPHPFSLNNMNVMDEYIKTGERAIKSFSLVNIDTIDLPTFIRPFNTMAVNGFNIATDLLSFLADIPYTDCVIYNQVIQIPQQRPLMRKLQGKAKRHDSMPDPSNKIAKADIDLVLDLLAKESQLLVYTNFNIITSSPLAKVNSVTSYLETKLYDCGIMPSKACYNQLELFINSFPGLSYSFNKEYDLFLTLADAALCLTYKEHMKHSEESRLNVYYTDRQGIPVSIDITGKEGKIKFTDNANFFCLGPSGSGKSFHMNSVVAQLLMQDTDVVMIDTGDSYEGISHYFHGTYIAYSKEKPISMNPFSITPDEYNLNFGEKKQFLKSLIFLIFKGNEEPTKIEDKIINQTLVEYYDEYFNPFDKFSDKDRERLRERLMLEDKKNGEYEKYEEKLEEKYGDDYTITELEGNANTSPKADRIEDNTANHAIDELDFTKEEKDHHAKIVRQVSKLRNVINDKAASEGEKENANRQLVRLMPELIEGKYLIRIEKKIDKIEKQRKKLNVKNLSFNSYYEFALERIPQIMTEKKIDFDIDNFAAILEQFYKGGELEHTLNNDLDKSLFDEKFIVFEIDKIKDDPILFPIVVLIIMDVFLQKMRLKKGRKALIIEEAWKAISSPTMAGYIKYLYKTVRKFNGIAGVVTQELNDVIDSPIVKEAIINNSDVKILLDQSKFKDRYGDISAILGLTEVQKQQIFTVNALPPKEGIPYHKEVWISRGQYSDVYSVEVPPEWYWAFTTERVEKEALKIYERAFDDDIEQAITHIEEDRKKMNIGRYFDFAVLVNKHQNIMSLWEK
;
A
#
# COMPACT_ATOMS: atom_id res chain seq x y z
N MET A 1 -16.12 -25.48 -73.26
CA MET A 1 -16.42 -25.38 -71.82
C MET A 1 -15.37 -24.48 -71.18
N GLY A 2 -15.71 -23.23 -70.85
CA GLY A 2 -14.79 -22.36 -70.13
C GLY A 2 -14.54 -22.94 -68.74
N LYS A 3 -13.28 -23.19 -68.37
CA LYS A 3 -12.90 -23.51 -66.99
C LYS A 3 -13.51 -22.41 -66.11
N LYS A 4 -14.45 -22.77 -65.21
CA LYS A 4 -14.89 -21.87 -64.14
C LYS A 4 -13.62 -21.34 -63.48
N LYS A 5 -13.40 -20.03 -63.52
CA LYS A 5 -12.31 -19.39 -62.78
C LYS A 5 -12.51 -19.79 -61.31
N GLU A 6 -11.63 -20.61 -60.77
CA GLU A 6 -11.60 -20.89 -59.33
C GLU A 6 -11.40 -19.57 -58.61
N ARG A 7 -12.25 -19.26 -57.63
CA ARG A 7 -12.07 -18.03 -56.84
C ARG A 7 -10.92 -18.30 -55.85
N PRO A 8 -9.99 -17.36 -55.65
CA PRO A 8 -8.79 -17.60 -54.83
C PRO A 8 -9.05 -18.07 -53.39
N PHE A 9 -10.20 -17.68 -52.83
CA PHE A 9 -10.61 -18.02 -51.46
C PHE A 9 -11.53 -19.24 -51.38
N ASP A 10 -11.95 -19.81 -52.51
CA ASP A 10 -12.77 -21.03 -52.49
C ASP A 10 -11.90 -22.21 -52.03
N LYS A 11 -12.38 -22.96 -51.03
CA LYS A 11 -11.74 -24.19 -50.51
C LYS A 11 -10.31 -23.97 -49.99
N LEU A 12 -10.05 -22.90 -49.24
CA LEU A 12 -8.80 -22.76 -48.46
C LEU A 12 -8.63 -23.90 -47.45
N TYR A 13 -9.76 -24.33 -46.86
CA TYR A 13 -9.84 -25.41 -45.90
C TYR A 13 -10.70 -26.54 -46.45
N ALA A 14 -10.34 -27.77 -46.10
CA ALA A 14 -11.11 -28.96 -46.43
C ALA A 14 -12.22 -29.20 -45.41
N GLU A 15 -11.90 -29.09 -44.11
CA GLU A 15 -12.80 -29.44 -43.02
C GLU A 15 -12.41 -28.77 -41.70
N LEU A 16 -13.35 -28.69 -40.76
CA LEU A 16 -13.16 -28.27 -39.37
C LEU A 16 -13.89 -29.25 -38.44
N GLU A 17 -13.15 -29.99 -37.62
CA GLU A 17 -13.68 -31.10 -36.82
C GLU A 17 -13.31 -31.00 -35.34
N ASP A 18 -14.26 -31.38 -34.48
CA ASP A 18 -14.04 -31.54 -33.04
C ASP A 18 -13.60 -32.97 -32.75
N ILE A 19 -12.33 -33.14 -32.38
CA ILE A 19 -11.76 -34.45 -32.06
C ILE A 19 -11.95 -34.71 -30.57
N LYS A 20 -12.57 -35.85 -30.25
CA LYS A 20 -12.86 -36.27 -28.87
C LYS A 20 -11.95 -37.41 -28.42
N ASP A 21 -11.69 -37.47 -27.12
CA ASP A 21 -10.99 -38.59 -26.49
C ASP A 21 -11.90 -39.84 -26.37
N ALA A 22 -11.33 -40.95 -25.91
CA ALA A 22 -12.07 -42.20 -25.71
C ALA A 22 -13.21 -42.11 -24.65
N ARG A 23 -13.22 -41.04 -23.83
CA ARG A 23 -14.25 -40.76 -22.82
C ARG A 23 -15.30 -39.78 -23.32
N GLY A 24 -15.19 -39.30 -24.56
CA GLY A 24 -16.11 -38.34 -25.18
C GLY A 24 -15.82 -36.87 -24.86
N ASN A 25 -14.73 -36.56 -24.16
CA ASN A 25 -14.33 -35.18 -23.89
C ASN A 25 -13.69 -34.56 -25.12
N LEU A 26 -13.91 -33.27 -25.35
CA LEU A 26 -13.27 -32.53 -26.44
C LEU A 26 -11.76 -32.48 -26.21
N MET A 27 -11.00 -33.10 -27.10
CA MET A 27 -9.54 -33.12 -27.05
C MET A 27 -8.97 -31.90 -27.78
N ASN A 28 -9.28 -31.73 -29.07
CA ASN A 28 -8.85 -30.59 -29.87
C ASN A 28 -9.85 -30.30 -31.00
N THR A 29 -10.03 -29.02 -31.33
CA THR A 29 -10.65 -28.58 -32.58
C THR A 29 -9.58 -28.54 -33.67
N VAL A 30 -9.70 -29.35 -34.72
CA VAL A 30 -8.70 -29.46 -35.79
C VAL A 30 -9.21 -28.83 -37.08
N LEU A 31 -8.42 -27.88 -37.60
CA LEU A 31 -8.64 -27.23 -38.88
C LEU A 31 -7.78 -27.93 -39.96
N PHE A 32 -8.44 -28.43 -41.01
CA PHE A 32 -7.78 -29.13 -42.10
C PHE A 32 -7.58 -28.20 -43.29
N SER A 33 -6.33 -27.97 -43.69
CA SER A 33 -6.03 -27.21 -44.90
C SER A 33 -6.44 -27.98 -46.15
N LYS A 34 -6.62 -27.28 -47.28
CA LYS A 34 -6.88 -27.93 -48.59
C LYS A 34 -5.81 -28.94 -49.00
N ASN A 35 -4.60 -28.81 -48.47
CA ASN A 35 -3.47 -29.68 -48.76
C ASN A 35 -3.36 -30.87 -47.79
N GLY A 36 -4.26 -30.96 -46.80
CA GLY A 36 -4.33 -32.04 -45.81
C GLY A 36 -3.56 -31.79 -44.51
N ASN A 37 -3.03 -30.59 -44.30
CA ASN A 37 -2.31 -30.25 -43.05
C ASN A 37 -3.30 -30.11 -41.90
N TRP A 38 -2.89 -30.51 -40.70
CA TRP A 38 -3.69 -30.43 -39.48
C TRP A 38 -3.21 -29.28 -38.62
N SER A 39 -4.14 -28.44 -38.16
CA SER A 39 -3.84 -27.28 -37.35
C SER A 39 -4.73 -27.18 -36.11
N VAL A 40 -4.14 -26.77 -34.99
CA VAL A 40 -4.85 -26.37 -33.77
C VAL A 40 -4.51 -24.92 -33.47
N ILE A 41 -5.52 -24.12 -33.14
CA ILE A 41 -5.39 -22.70 -32.79
C ILE A 41 -5.57 -22.53 -31.29
N ILE A 42 -4.61 -21.88 -30.67
CA ILE A 42 -4.54 -21.62 -29.22
C ILE A 42 -4.41 -20.11 -29.06
N GLU A 43 -5.38 -19.48 -28.40
CA GLU A 43 -5.22 -18.10 -27.94
C GLU A 43 -4.33 -18.11 -26.70
N ILE A 44 -3.36 -17.19 -26.63
CA ILE A 44 -2.48 -17.01 -25.50
C ILE A 44 -2.42 -15.54 -25.11
N GLU A 45 -2.03 -15.28 -23.88
CA GLU A 45 -1.59 -13.96 -23.45
C GLU A 45 -0.05 -13.95 -23.44
N ASN A 46 0.57 -12.99 -24.11
CA ASN A 46 2.02 -12.86 -24.08
C ASN A 46 2.47 -12.52 -22.64
N PRO A 47 3.60 -13.06 -22.12
CA PRO A 47 3.98 -12.87 -20.71
C PRO A 47 4.50 -11.48 -20.35
N VAL A 48 4.97 -10.68 -21.33
CA VAL A 48 5.57 -9.37 -21.04
C VAL A 48 4.50 -8.30 -21.13
N GLN A 49 4.33 -7.46 -20.12
CA GLN A 49 3.39 -6.35 -20.20
C GLN A 49 3.99 -5.20 -21.04
N GLN A 50 3.16 -4.50 -21.82
CA GLN A 50 3.59 -3.27 -22.49
C GLN A 50 4.22 -2.28 -21.51
N TYR A 51 5.25 -1.57 -21.98
CA TYR A 51 6.04 -0.62 -21.19
C TYR A 51 6.80 -1.25 -19.99
N CYS A 52 6.97 -2.57 -19.98
CA CYS A 52 7.80 -3.27 -19.01
C CYS A 52 9.27 -2.87 -19.15
N THR A 53 9.91 -2.46 -18.05
CA THR A 53 11.33 -2.09 -18.05
C THR A 53 12.28 -3.28 -17.85
N ASP A 54 11.77 -4.44 -17.42
CA ASP A 54 12.58 -5.64 -17.16
C ASP A 54 12.93 -6.40 -18.46
N ALA A 55 14.22 -6.34 -18.83
CA ALA A 55 14.76 -7.05 -20.00
C ALA A 55 14.74 -8.59 -19.84
N THR A 56 14.78 -9.12 -18.61
CA THR A 56 14.85 -10.56 -18.37
C THR A 56 13.57 -11.27 -18.78
N LEU A 57 12.42 -10.60 -18.72
CA LEU A 57 11.13 -11.18 -19.16
C LEU A 57 11.10 -11.46 -20.67
N TYR A 58 11.77 -10.65 -21.49
CA TYR A 58 11.85 -10.87 -22.94
C TYR A 58 12.70 -12.10 -23.29
N TYR A 59 13.82 -12.31 -22.60
CA TYR A 59 14.61 -13.54 -22.72
C TYR A 59 13.82 -14.75 -22.22
N GLY A 60 13.15 -14.62 -21.07
CA GLY A 60 12.30 -15.66 -20.52
C GLY A 60 11.22 -16.11 -21.50
N TYR A 61 10.61 -15.21 -22.26
CA TYR A 61 9.64 -15.59 -23.28
C TYR A 61 10.28 -16.22 -24.52
N ALA A 62 11.45 -15.73 -24.96
CA ALA A 62 12.20 -16.36 -26.03
C ALA A 62 12.54 -17.84 -25.69
N ASP A 63 12.92 -18.12 -24.44
CA ASP A 63 13.18 -19.47 -23.96
C ASP A 63 11.93 -20.37 -23.99
N ILE A 64 10.77 -19.82 -23.62
CA ILE A 64 9.48 -20.54 -23.71
C ILE A 64 9.19 -20.93 -25.16
N LEU A 65 9.34 -19.99 -26.11
CA LEU A 65 9.12 -20.27 -27.53
C LEU A 65 10.17 -21.26 -28.08
N SER A 66 11.42 -21.18 -27.63
CA SER A 66 12.48 -22.13 -28.02
C SER A 66 12.15 -23.54 -27.54
N ASN A 67 11.67 -23.70 -26.29
CA ASN A 67 11.19 -24.98 -25.77
C ASN A 67 10.00 -25.54 -26.57
N ILE A 68 9.09 -24.68 -27.03
CA ILE A 68 7.97 -25.07 -27.89
C ILE A 68 8.50 -25.58 -29.24
N ILE A 69 9.40 -24.85 -29.90
CA ILE A 69 10.00 -25.26 -31.18
C ILE A 69 10.71 -26.60 -31.06
N GLN A 70 11.55 -26.77 -30.02
CA GLN A 70 12.25 -28.03 -29.77
C GLN A 70 11.27 -29.18 -29.51
N THR A 71 10.19 -28.92 -28.76
CA THR A 71 9.16 -29.91 -28.45
C THR A 71 8.40 -30.34 -29.69
N LEU A 72 8.06 -29.41 -30.60
CA LEU A 72 7.40 -29.71 -31.87
C LEU A 72 8.30 -30.55 -32.77
N GLY A 73 9.52 -30.07 -33.05
CA GLY A 73 10.51 -30.77 -33.88
C GLY A 73 10.17 -30.80 -35.38
N GLU A 74 10.92 -31.59 -36.15
CA GLU A 74 10.83 -31.62 -37.61
C GLU A 74 9.43 -31.95 -38.14
N GLY A 75 9.01 -31.27 -39.22
CA GLY A 75 7.71 -31.48 -39.87
C GLY A 75 6.54 -30.74 -39.22
N TYR A 76 6.84 -29.86 -38.25
CA TYR A 76 5.87 -28.96 -37.65
C TYR A 76 6.20 -27.49 -37.97
N CYS A 77 5.16 -26.66 -37.94
CA CYS A 77 5.26 -25.22 -38.06
C CYS A 77 4.60 -24.58 -36.84
N LEU A 78 5.30 -23.63 -36.23
CA LEU A 78 4.73 -22.69 -35.28
C LEU A 78 4.40 -21.41 -36.05
N GLN A 79 3.12 -21.07 -36.13
CA GLN A 79 2.67 -19.78 -36.63
C GLN A 79 2.15 -18.97 -35.43
N LYS A 80 2.66 -17.75 -35.23
CA LYS A 80 2.21 -16.82 -34.21
C LYS A 80 1.55 -15.62 -34.89
N GLN A 81 0.35 -15.26 -34.44
CA GLN A 81 -0.40 -14.13 -34.98
C GLN A 81 -0.72 -13.18 -33.84
N ASP A 82 -0.16 -11.98 -33.89
CA ASP A 82 -0.49 -10.89 -32.97
C ASP A 82 -1.40 -9.91 -33.68
N ILE A 83 -2.63 -9.78 -33.17
CA ILE A 83 -3.69 -8.97 -33.75
C ILE A 83 -3.82 -7.71 -32.92
N PHE A 84 -3.51 -6.58 -33.53
CA PHE A 84 -3.67 -5.24 -33.00
C PHE A 84 -4.93 -4.64 -33.60
N CYS A 85 -5.98 -4.50 -32.79
CA CYS A 85 -7.27 -4.02 -33.27
C CYS A 85 -7.63 -2.70 -32.58
N ARG A 86 -7.78 -1.62 -33.36
CA ARG A 86 -8.26 -0.34 -32.83
C ARG A 86 -9.75 -0.43 -32.56
N GLN A 87 -10.16 -0.13 -31.34
CA GLN A 87 -11.56 -0.17 -30.95
C GLN A 87 -11.88 0.87 -29.87
N GLY A 88 -13.17 1.15 -29.68
CA GLY A 88 -13.65 2.04 -28.62
C GLY A 88 -13.75 1.30 -27.28
N TYR A 89 -13.36 1.98 -26.20
CA TYR A 89 -13.60 1.51 -24.84
C TYR A 89 -15.10 1.55 -24.52
N GLU A 90 -15.62 0.44 -24.02
CA GLU A 90 -16.99 0.34 -23.53
C GLU A 90 -17.00 -0.31 -22.16
N TYR A 91 -17.83 0.21 -21.28
CA TYR A 91 -18.08 -0.32 -19.94
C TYR A 91 -19.57 -0.27 -19.67
N GLU A 92 -20.12 -1.34 -19.10
CA GLU A 92 -21.54 -1.43 -18.77
C GLU A 92 -21.84 -0.63 -17.50
N ILE A 93 -22.63 0.44 -17.63
CA ILE A 93 -22.98 1.31 -16.51
C ILE A 93 -24.27 0.79 -15.88
N SER A 94 -24.19 0.30 -14.64
CA SER A 94 -25.37 -0.11 -13.86
C SER A 94 -26.01 1.08 -13.15
N GLY A 95 -27.33 1.03 -12.97
CA GLY A 95 -28.08 2.09 -12.26
C GLY A 95 -27.68 2.30 -10.79
N ASP A 96 -27.07 1.29 -10.16
CA ASP A 96 -26.66 1.33 -8.75
C ASP A 96 -25.32 2.06 -8.51
N MET A 97 -24.61 2.48 -9.56
CA MET A 97 -23.34 3.21 -9.44
C MET A 97 -23.56 4.65 -8.96
N SER A 98 -22.64 5.17 -8.15
CA SER A 98 -22.61 6.59 -7.76
C SER A 98 -22.47 7.51 -8.96
N PHE A 99 -22.93 8.76 -8.83
CA PHE A 99 -22.79 9.81 -9.86
C PHE A 99 -21.35 9.91 -10.40
N LEU A 100 -20.36 9.91 -9.51
CA LEU A 100 -18.95 9.93 -9.88
C LEU A 100 -18.54 8.68 -10.69
N TYR A 101 -18.91 7.46 -10.31
CA TYR A 101 -18.57 6.29 -11.15
C TYR A 101 -19.26 6.32 -12.51
N GLN A 102 -20.51 6.78 -12.56
CA GLN A 102 -21.20 6.94 -13.83
C GLN A 102 -20.52 7.96 -14.75
N SER A 103 -20.11 9.12 -14.21
CA SER A 103 -19.38 10.14 -14.99
C SER A 103 -18.01 9.64 -15.44
N TYR A 104 -17.31 8.88 -14.60
CA TYR A 104 -16.03 8.25 -14.94
C TYR A 104 -16.16 7.33 -16.16
N PHE A 105 -17.05 6.33 -16.15
CA PHE A 105 -17.18 5.43 -17.29
C PHE A 105 -17.80 6.09 -18.54
N LYS A 106 -18.67 7.10 -18.37
CA LYS A 106 -19.17 7.92 -19.49
C LYS A 106 -18.03 8.68 -20.18
N TYR A 107 -17.08 9.22 -19.41
CA TYR A 107 -15.96 10.00 -19.92
C TYR A 107 -15.00 9.16 -20.78
N PHE A 108 -14.77 7.90 -20.43
CA PHE A 108 -13.93 7.00 -21.22
C PHE A 108 -14.69 6.27 -22.34
N LYS A 109 -16.03 6.34 -22.38
CA LYS A 109 -16.84 5.65 -23.39
C LYS A 109 -16.46 6.10 -24.81
N GLY A 110 -16.19 5.14 -25.69
CA GLY A 110 -15.81 5.36 -27.08
C GLY A 110 -14.34 5.76 -27.28
N ARG A 111 -13.55 5.90 -26.20
CA ARG A 111 -12.12 6.23 -26.29
C ARG A 111 -11.39 5.16 -27.09
N GLN A 112 -10.65 5.60 -28.11
CA GLN A 112 -9.94 4.68 -29.00
C GLN A 112 -8.69 4.13 -28.32
N TYR A 113 -8.51 2.82 -28.37
CA TYR A 113 -7.31 2.13 -27.93
C TYR A 113 -7.01 0.95 -28.86
N THR A 114 -5.80 0.40 -28.77
CA THR A 114 -5.39 -0.76 -29.57
C THR A 114 -5.40 -2.01 -28.70
N ASN A 115 -6.39 -2.87 -28.90
CA ASN A 115 -6.46 -4.18 -28.27
C ASN A 115 -5.46 -5.16 -28.90
N ILE A 116 -4.82 -6.00 -28.09
CA ILE A 116 -3.84 -6.99 -28.52
C ILE A 116 -4.33 -8.38 -28.18
N ARG A 117 -4.42 -9.25 -29.18
CA ARG A 117 -4.71 -10.68 -28.99
C ARG A 117 -3.68 -11.52 -29.72
N THR A 118 -3.22 -12.59 -29.08
CA THR A 118 -2.16 -13.43 -29.63
C THR A 118 -2.64 -14.86 -29.81
N PHE A 119 -2.32 -15.43 -30.97
CA PHE A 119 -2.68 -16.80 -31.31
C PHE A 119 -1.45 -17.60 -31.71
N LEU A 120 -1.30 -18.78 -31.12
CA LEU A 120 -0.38 -19.82 -31.57
C LEU A 120 -1.16 -20.83 -32.42
N ILE A 121 -0.70 -21.04 -33.64
CA ILE A 121 -1.22 -22.03 -34.57
C ILE A 121 -0.14 -23.09 -34.78
N ILE A 122 -0.40 -24.29 -34.28
CA ILE A 122 0.48 -25.44 -34.45
C ILE A 122 0.00 -26.23 -35.66
N THR A 123 0.84 -26.37 -36.67
CA THR A 123 0.51 -27.08 -37.91
C THR A 123 1.50 -28.19 -38.19
N GLN A 124 1.02 -29.39 -38.52
CA GLN A 124 1.87 -30.48 -39.01
C GLN A 124 1.81 -30.58 -40.53
N GLU A 125 2.99 -30.69 -41.17
CA GLU A 125 3.10 -30.87 -42.62
C GLU A 125 2.59 -32.25 -43.03
N PHE A 126 1.58 -32.29 -43.89
CA PHE A 126 1.14 -33.52 -44.52
C PHE A 126 1.99 -33.80 -45.76
N LYS A 127 2.76 -34.90 -45.73
CA LYS A 127 3.59 -35.29 -46.89
C LYS A 127 2.73 -35.89 -47.99
N GLN A 128 2.47 -35.12 -49.04
CA GLN A 128 1.81 -35.63 -50.24
C GLN A 128 2.75 -36.61 -50.97
N SER A 129 2.34 -37.87 -51.07
CA SER A 129 2.99 -38.88 -51.92
C SER A 129 1.98 -39.42 -52.95
N SER A 130 2.47 -40.08 -54.00
CA SER A 130 1.64 -40.66 -55.06
C SER A 130 0.59 -41.68 -54.55
N PHE A 131 0.79 -42.24 -53.35
CA PHE A 131 -0.19 -43.05 -52.65
C PHE A 131 -0.52 -42.40 -51.30
N VAL A 132 -1.66 -41.72 -51.22
CA VAL A 132 -2.14 -41.09 -49.98
C VAL A 132 -2.55 -42.19 -49.00
N LYS A 133 -1.84 -42.29 -47.86
CA LYS A 133 -2.17 -43.23 -46.78
C LYS A 133 -2.26 -42.46 -45.46
N TYR A 134 -3.40 -42.57 -44.79
CA TYR A 134 -3.58 -42.06 -43.42
C TYR A 134 -2.56 -42.73 -42.48
N ASP A 135 -1.85 -41.92 -41.70
CA ASP A 135 -0.89 -42.40 -40.70
C ASP A 135 -1.46 -42.18 -39.27
N PRO A 136 -2.00 -43.23 -38.64
CA PRO A 136 -2.56 -43.13 -37.29
C PRO A 136 -1.50 -42.77 -36.24
N LYS A 137 -0.23 -43.09 -36.48
CA LYS A 137 0.85 -42.78 -35.54
C LYS A 137 1.18 -41.29 -35.60
N ALA A 138 1.26 -40.71 -36.80
CA ALA A 138 1.45 -39.27 -36.97
C ALA A 138 0.28 -38.47 -36.36
N TRP A 139 -0.95 -38.96 -36.52
CA TRP A 139 -2.15 -38.36 -35.94
C TRP A 139 -2.13 -38.35 -34.40
N LEU A 140 -1.75 -39.46 -33.78
CA LEU A 140 -1.59 -39.52 -32.31
C LEU A 140 -0.42 -38.67 -31.82
N ASP A 141 0.69 -38.64 -32.57
CA ASP A 141 1.84 -37.79 -32.26
C ASP A 141 1.47 -36.30 -32.29
N PHE A 142 0.67 -35.86 -33.28
CA PHE A 142 0.16 -34.49 -33.38
C PHE A 142 -0.52 -34.03 -32.09
N HIS A 143 -1.50 -34.80 -31.62
CA HIS A 143 -2.23 -34.46 -30.39
C HIS A 143 -1.34 -34.53 -29.14
N SER A 144 -0.40 -35.48 -29.10
CA SER A 144 0.60 -35.58 -28.03
C SER A 144 1.50 -34.33 -27.99
N LYS A 145 1.95 -33.85 -29.16
CA LYS A 145 2.79 -32.66 -29.30
C LYS A 145 2.04 -31.39 -28.91
N VAL A 146 0.80 -31.22 -29.35
CA VAL A 146 -0.08 -30.13 -28.92
C VAL A 146 -0.26 -30.16 -27.39
N GLY A 147 -0.51 -31.34 -26.81
CA GLY A 147 -0.60 -31.51 -25.35
C GLY A 147 0.68 -31.10 -24.61
N LYS A 148 1.87 -31.43 -25.15
CA LYS A 148 3.14 -30.98 -24.56
C LYS A 148 3.33 -29.47 -24.62
N VAL A 149 2.92 -28.81 -25.71
CA VAL A 149 2.95 -27.34 -25.79
C VAL A 149 2.05 -26.73 -24.72
N ILE A 150 0.84 -27.27 -24.54
CA ILE A 150 -0.08 -26.85 -23.48
C ILE A 150 0.54 -27.04 -22.08
N ASN A 151 1.27 -28.14 -21.86
CA ASN A 151 1.98 -28.36 -20.59
C ASN A 151 3.08 -27.31 -20.36
N ILE A 152 3.87 -26.96 -21.40
CA ILE A 152 4.89 -25.90 -21.29
C ILE A 152 4.25 -24.57 -20.90
N LEU A 153 3.13 -24.20 -21.54
CA LEU A 153 2.40 -22.96 -21.21
C LEU A 153 1.88 -23.00 -19.76
N SER A 154 1.33 -24.13 -19.34
CA SER A 154 0.81 -24.33 -17.97
C SER A 154 1.91 -24.26 -16.91
N GLU A 155 3.05 -24.94 -17.12
CA GLU A 155 4.19 -24.95 -16.21
C GLU A 155 4.82 -23.56 -16.02
N LYS A 156 4.69 -22.71 -17.04
CA LYS A 156 5.18 -21.33 -17.04
C LYS A 156 4.10 -20.30 -16.67
N ASN A 157 2.91 -20.74 -16.26
CA ASN A 157 1.76 -19.90 -15.91
C ASN A 157 1.35 -18.92 -17.01
N ILE A 158 1.48 -19.31 -18.28
CA ILE A 158 1.01 -18.51 -19.42
C ILE A 158 -0.49 -18.78 -19.60
N PRO A 159 -1.38 -17.77 -19.54
CA PRO A 159 -2.79 -17.94 -19.85
C PRO A 159 -2.98 -18.43 -21.29
N TYR A 160 -3.80 -19.46 -21.48
CA TYR A 160 -4.12 -19.98 -22.80
C TYR A 160 -5.56 -20.51 -22.87
N HIS A 161 -6.12 -20.46 -24.08
CA HIS A 161 -7.45 -21.01 -24.40
C HIS A 161 -7.41 -21.71 -25.76
N LYS A 162 -7.88 -22.95 -25.83
CA LYS A 162 -8.00 -23.67 -27.10
C LYS A 162 -9.32 -23.28 -27.75
N LEU A 163 -9.26 -22.76 -28.97
CA LEU A 163 -10.47 -22.31 -29.66
C LEU A 163 -11.41 -23.48 -29.97
N SER A 164 -12.68 -23.30 -29.65
CA SER A 164 -13.79 -24.17 -30.05
C SER A 164 -14.07 -24.08 -31.55
N LYS A 165 -14.83 -25.04 -32.08
CA LYS A 165 -15.27 -25.02 -33.49
C LYS A 165 -15.93 -23.72 -33.93
N LYS A 166 -16.73 -23.08 -33.06
CA LYS A 166 -17.36 -21.79 -33.36
C LYS A 166 -16.33 -20.66 -33.42
N GLU A 167 -15.42 -20.61 -32.44
CA GLU A 167 -14.37 -19.59 -32.36
C GLU A 167 -13.37 -19.72 -33.52
N VAL A 168 -12.98 -20.93 -33.93
CA VAL A 168 -12.11 -21.15 -35.10
C VAL A 168 -12.78 -20.66 -36.38
N ALA A 169 -14.07 -20.98 -36.57
CA ALA A 169 -14.81 -20.50 -37.73
C ALA A 169 -14.92 -18.97 -37.74
N GLU A 170 -15.27 -18.36 -36.60
CA GLU A 170 -15.32 -16.91 -36.45
C GLU A 170 -13.96 -16.27 -36.72
N TYR A 171 -12.87 -16.83 -36.17
CA TYR A 171 -11.50 -16.35 -36.39
C TYR A 171 -11.14 -16.31 -37.89
N VAL A 172 -11.40 -17.40 -38.61
CA VAL A 172 -11.12 -17.49 -40.06
C VAL A 172 -11.95 -16.46 -40.84
N HIS A 173 -13.23 -16.28 -40.50
CA HIS A 173 -14.09 -15.30 -41.16
C HIS A 173 -13.70 -13.86 -40.84
N ARG A 174 -13.28 -13.57 -39.60
CA ARG A 174 -12.74 -12.27 -39.19
C ARG A 174 -11.41 -11.96 -39.88
N PHE A 175 -10.55 -12.97 -40.05
CA PHE A 175 -9.32 -12.84 -40.82
C PHE A 175 -9.61 -12.50 -42.28
N LEU A 176 -10.60 -13.18 -42.90
CA LEU A 176 -11.03 -12.89 -44.27
C LEU A 176 -11.65 -11.48 -44.39
N ALA A 177 -12.48 -11.07 -43.44
CA ALA A 177 -13.04 -9.71 -43.41
C ALA A 177 -11.99 -8.64 -43.06
N PHE A 178 -10.88 -9.07 -42.44
CA PHE A 178 -9.89 -8.23 -41.78
C PHE A 178 -10.53 -7.29 -40.73
N ASP A 179 -11.42 -7.87 -39.92
CA ASP A 179 -12.20 -7.17 -38.90
C ASP A 179 -12.31 -7.99 -37.60
N PHE A 180 -11.52 -7.59 -36.60
CA PHE A 180 -11.41 -8.26 -35.30
C PHE A 180 -12.11 -7.51 -34.17
N LYS A 181 -12.89 -6.47 -34.49
CA LYS A 181 -13.65 -5.72 -33.50
C LYS A 181 -14.81 -6.56 -32.95
N PRO A 182 -15.23 -6.38 -31.68
CA PRO A 182 -16.31 -7.13 -31.03
C PRO A 182 -17.70 -6.67 -31.49
N HIS A 183 -17.91 -6.56 -32.79
CA HIS A 183 -19.19 -6.24 -33.41
C HIS A 183 -19.51 -7.20 -34.57
N PRO A 184 -20.76 -7.24 -35.04
CA PRO A 184 -21.10 -7.93 -36.28
C PRO A 184 -20.31 -7.35 -37.46
N PHE A 185 -19.85 -8.21 -38.37
CA PHE A 185 -19.08 -7.80 -39.54
C PHE A 185 -19.69 -8.35 -40.84
N SER A 186 -19.35 -7.74 -41.97
CA SER A 186 -19.78 -8.17 -43.29
C SER A 186 -18.59 -8.26 -44.25
N LEU A 187 -18.63 -9.20 -45.18
CA LEU A 187 -17.62 -9.32 -46.22
C LEU A 187 -17.88 -8.34 -47.36
N ASN A 188 -16.84 -7.60 -47.75
CA ASN A 188 -16.86 -6.75 -48.93
C ASN A 188 -16.22 -7.47 -50.13
N ASN A 189 -16.54 -7.01 -51.34
CA ASN A 189 -15.85 -7.47 -52.55
C ASN A 189 -14.37 -7.09 -52.49
N MET A 190 -13.50 -8.06 -52.77
CA MET A 190 -12.06 -7.86 -52.83
C MET A 190 -11.60 -7.66 -54.28
N ASN A 191 -10.85 -6.58 -54.52
CA ASN A 191 -10.14 -6.37 -55.78
C ASN A 191 -8.63 -6.36 -55.50
N VAL A 192 -7.90 -7.26 -56.14
CA VAL A 192 -6.46 -7.44 -55.92
C VAL A 192 -5.70 -6.51 -56.83
N MET A 193 -4.84 -5.67 -56.26
CA MET A 193 -3.91 -4.79 -56.96
C MET A 193 -2.47 -5.25 -56.67
N ASP A 194 -1.51 -4.75 -57.44
CA ASP A 194 -0.08 -5.10 -57.26
C ASP A 194 0.47 -4.62 -55.91
N GLU A 195 -0.07 -3.55 -55.34
CA GLU A 195 0.40 -2.95 -54.08
C GLU A 195 -0.42 -3.31 -52.84
N TYR A 196 -1.71 -3.65 -53.00
CA TYR A 196 -2.63 -3.95 -51.90
C TYR A 196 -3.90 -4.67 -52.39
N ILE A 197 -4.63 -5.29 -51.47
CA ILE A 197 -5.96 -5.85 -51.71
C ILE A 197 -7.00 -4.79 -51.30
N LYS A 198 -7.77 -4.28 -52.25
CA LYS A 198 -8.86 -3.34 -51.99
C LYS A 198 -10.11 -4.08 -51.53
N THR A 199 -10.67 -3.67 -50.39
CA THR A 199 -11.91 -4.20 -49.82
C THR A 199 -12.84 -3.04 -49.45
N GLY A 200 -13.87 -2.79 -50.26
CA GLY A 200 -14.68 -1.57 -50.14
C GLY A 200 -13.84 -0.29 -50.25
N GLU A 201 -13.86 0.55 -49.21
CA GLU A 201 -13.07 1.80 -49.09
C GLU A 201 -11.71 1.62 -48.38
N ARG A 202 -11.36 0.37 -48.05
CA ARG A 202 -10.14 0.02 -47.32
C ARG A 202 -9.13 -0.68 -48.22
N ALA A 203 -7.86 -0.54 -47.88
CA ALA A 203 -6.77 -1.31 -48.45
C ALA A 203 -6.19 -2.22 -47.38
N ILE A 204 -6.02 -3.50 -47.71
CA ILE A 204 -5.25 -4.47 -46.94
C ILE A 204 -3.90 -4.63 -47.63
N LYS A 205 -2.81 -4.32 -46.93
CA LYS A 205 -1.45 -4.40 -47.50
C LYS A 205 -0.56 -5.27 -46.63
N SER A 206 0.15 -6.20 -47.26
CA SER A 206 1.15 -7.07 -46.65
C SER A 206 2.54 -6.45 -46.81
N PHE A 207 3.28 -6.38 -45.70
CA PHE A 207 4.65 -5.91 -45.60
C PHE A 207 5.53 -7.08 -45.12
N SER A 208 6.13 -7.79 -46.07
CA SER A 208 7.12 -8.81 -45.75
C SER A 208 8.41 -8.14 -45.25
N LEU A 209 8.89 -8.54 -44.07
CA LEU A 209 10.19 -8.10 -43.54
C LEU A 209 11.36 -8.71 -44.31
N VAL A 210 11.08 -9.63 -45.22
CA VAL A 210 12.08 -10.39 -45.98
C VAL A 210 12.00 -9.94 -47.42
N ASN A 211 13.11 -9.38 -47.93
CA ASN A 211 13.31 -9.17 -49.35
C ASN A 211 14.07 -10.37 -49.94
N ILE A 212 13.59 -10.83 -51.09
CA ILE A 212 14.02 -12.06 -51.75
C ILE A 212 15.43 -11.89 -52.34
N ASP A 213 15.72 -10.68 -52.80
CA ASP A 213 16.96 -10.36 -53.49
C ASP A 213 18.09 -10.00 -52.50
N THR A 214 17.75 -9.37 -51.37
CA THR A 214 18.68 -8.97 -50.31
C THR A 214 18.08 -9.21 -48.94
N ILE A 215 18.67 -10.12 -48.14
CA ILE A 215 18.28 -10.30 -46.73
C ILE A 215 18.97 -9.20 -45.92
N ASP A 216 18.28 -8.07 -45.78
CA ASP A 216 18.76 -6.89 -45.07
C ASP A 216 18.26 -6.89 -43.61
N LEU A 217 18.79 -7.83 -42.84
CA LEU A 217 18.58 -7.95 -41.38
C LEU A 217 19.84 -7.53 -40.62
N PRO A 218 19.71 -7.05 -39.38
CA PRO A 218 20.87 -6.68 -38.57
C PRO A 218 21.75 -7.90 -38.29
N THR A 219 23.08 -7.70 -38.26
CA THR A 219 24.07 -8.75 -37.99
C THR A 219 23.92 -9.36 -36.59
N PHE A 220 23.35 -8.60 -35.65
CA PHE A 220 23.09 -9.04 -34.29
C PHE A 220 21.71 -8.54 -33.86
N ILE A 221 20.91 -9.43 -33.28
CA ILE A 221 19.55 -9.14 -32.82
C ILE A 221 19.35 -9.66 -31.40
N ARG A 222 18.51 -8.96 -30.63
CA ARG A 222 18.11 -9.37 -29.28
C ARG A 222 16.59 -9.50 -29.21
N PRO A 223 16.05 -10.22 -28.20
CA PRO A 223 14.61 -10.32 -27.97
C PRO A 223 13.90 -8.98 -27.68
N PHE A 224 14.63 -7.91 -27.41
CA PHE A 224 14.10 -6.60 -27.02
C PHE A 224 15.01 -5.47 -27.55
N ASN A 225 14.48 -4.26 -27.58
CA ASN A 225 15.19 -3.02 -27.87
C ASN A 225 15.34 -2.17 -26.60
N THR A 226 16.33 -1.27 -26.62
CA THR A 226 16.58 -0.35 -25.51
C THR A 226 16.17 1.06 -25.89
N MET A 227 15.31 1.68 -25.09
CA MET A 227 14.94 3.09 -25.23
C MET A 227 15.54 3.90 -24.07
N ALA A 228 16.17 5.04 -24.38
CA ALA A 228 16.70 5.94 -23.37
C ALA A 228 15.62 6.94 -22.92
N VAL A 229 15.28 6.95 -21.63
CA VAL A 229 14.30 7.84 -21.01
C VAL A 229 14.93 8.49 -19.79
N ASN A 230 15.02 9.82 -19.75
CA ASN A 230 15.62 10.58 -18.65
C ASN A 230 17.05 10.15 -18.24
N GLY A 231 17.81 9.52 -19.14
CA GLY A 231 19.17 9.01 -18.88
C GLY A 231 19.21 7.56 -18.39
N PHE A 232 18.06 6.88 -18.31
CA PHE A 232 17.95 5.46 -18.01
C PHE A 232 17.54 4.68 -19.26
N ASN A 233 18.08 3.48 -19.39
CA ASN A 233 17.77 2.57 -20.48
C ASN A 233 16.65 1.63 -20.04
N ILE A 234 15.52 1.64 -20.76
CA ILE A 234 14.40 0.74 -20.53
C ILE A 234 14.29 -0.27 -21.67
N ALA A 235 13.89 -1.49 -21.35
CA ALA A 235 13.58 -2.51 -22.35
C ALA A 235 12.21 -2.23 -22.98
N THR A 236 12.07 -2.50 -24.28
CA THR A 236 10.79 -2.50 -25.01
C THR A 236 10.83 -3.59 -26.07
N ASP A 237 9.68 -4.11 -26.50
CA ASP A 237 9.66 -5.01 -27.66
C ASP A 237 10.28 -4.34 -28.90
N LEU A 238 10.96 -5.13 -29.73
CA LEU A 238 11.57 -4.69 -30.98
C LEU A 238 10.52 -4.05 -31.92
N LEU A 239 9.32 -4.60 -31.92
CA LEU A 239 8.19 -4.19 -32.75
C LEU A 239 7.07 -3.54 -31.91
N SER A 240 7.42 -2.93 -30.77
CA SER A 240 6.48 -2.19 -29.90
C SER A 240 5.64 -1.13 -30.66
N PHE A 241 6.19 -0.55 -31.73
CA PHE A 241 5.49 0.44 -32.57
C PHE A 241 4.27 -0.12 -33.32
N LEU A 242 4.08 -1.44 -33.41
CA LEU A 242 2.95 -2.05 -34.13
C LEU A 242 1.60 -1.62 -33.56
N ALA A 243 1.53 -1.32 -32.26
CA ALA A 243 0.30 -0.87 -31.61
C ALA A 243 -0.10 0.58 -31.98
N ASP A 244 0.85 1.37 -32.49
CA ASP A 244 0.73 2.82 -32.69
C ASP A 244 0.75 3.25 -34.17
N ILE A 245 0.62 2.31 -35.12
CA ILE A 245 0.65 2.61 -36.56
C ILE A 245 -0.52 3.54 -36.96
N PRO A 246 -0.29 4.77 -37.44
CA PRO A 246 -1.35 5.75 -37.67
C PRO A 246 -2.32 5.30 -38.75
N TYR A 247 -3.58 5.78 -38.70
CA TYR A 247 -4.64 5.50 -39.70
C TYR A 247 -5.03 4.03 -39.93
N THR A 248 -4.47 3.08 -39.18
CA THR A 248 -4.87 1.68 -39.27
C THR A 248 -6.02 1.36 -38.32
N ASP A 249 -6.94 0.51 -38.76
CA ASP A 249 -8.02 -0.02 -37.91
C ASP A 249 -7.64 -1.37 -37.30
N CYS A 250 -6.81 -2.14 -38.02
CA CYS A 250 -6.34 -3.44 -37.62
C CYS A 250 -4.95 -3.68 -38.23
N VAL A 251 -4.09 -4.34 -37.46
CA VAL A 251 -2.77 -4.81 -37.90
C VAL A 251 -2.61 -6.24 -37.42
N ILE A 252 -2.13 -7.13 -38.28
CA ILE A 252 -1.81 -8.51 -37.94
C ILE A 252 -0.34 -8.71 -38.20
N TYR A 253 0.40 -9.07 -37.15
CA TYR A 253 1.78 -9.51 -37.31
C TYR A 253 1.83 -11.04 -37.38
N ASN A 254 2.00 -11.55 -38.60
CA ASN A 254 2.04 -12.98 -38.90
C ASN A 254 3.49 -13.47 -38.91
N GLN A 255 3.85 -14.30 -37.94
CA GLN A 255 5.17 -14.88 -37.76
C GLN A 255 5.10 -16.37 -38.03
N VAL A 256 5.85 -16.86 -39.00
CA VAL A 256 5.84 -18.26 -39.42
C VAL A 256 7.22 -18.86 -39.20
N ILE A 257 7.27 -19.98 -38.47
CA ILE A 257 8.49 -20.73 -38.21
C ILE A 257 8.25 -22.20 -38.56
N GLN A 258 8.65 -22.59 -39.77
CA GLN A 258 8.63 -23.97 -40.22
C GLN A 258 9.89 -24.69 -39.76
N ILE A 259 9.73 -25.90 -39.21
CA ILE A 259 10.84 -26.74 -38.74
C ILE A 259 11.13 -27.83 -39.81
N PRO A 260 12.05 -27.57 -40.74
CA PRO A 260 12.41 -28.51 -41.79
C PRO A 260 13.19 -29.71 -41.25
N GLN A 261 13.39 -30.70 -42.12
CA GLN A 261 14.33 -31.78 -41.84
C GLN A 261 15.76 -31.24 -41.76
N GLN A 262 16.46 -31.51 -40.65
CA GLN A 262 17.77 -30.92 -40.37
C GLN A 262 18.87 -31.58 -41.20
N ARG A 263 18.84 -32.92 -41.33
CA ARG A 263 19.89 -33.69 -42.03
C ARG A 263 20.09 -33.25 -43.50
N PRO A 264 19.04 -33.08 -44.33
CA PRO A 264 19.20 -32.59 -45.69
C PRO A 264 19.80 -31.18 -45.77
N LEU A 265 19.39 -30.28 -44.85
CA LEU A 265 19.89 -28.91 -44.82
C LEU A 265 21.37 -28.85 -44.44
N MET A 266 21.77 -29.60 -43.41
CA MET A 266 23.18 -29.70 -43.03
C MET A 266 24.05 -30.22 -44.18
N ARG A 267 23.59 -31.24 -44.91
CA ARG A 267 24.31 -31.75 -46.10
C ARG A 267 24.42 -30.68 -47.19
N LYS A 268 23.37 -29.88 -47.41
CA LYS A 268 23.37 -28.78 -48.37
C LYS A 268 24.36 -27.68 -47.97
N LEU A 269 24.41 -27.31 -46.69
CA LEU A 269 25.35 -26.34 -46.13
C LEU A 269 26.80 -26.82 -46.22
N GLN A 270 27.09 -28.05 -45.80
CA GLN A 270 28.41 -28.67 -45.93
C GLN A 270 28.87 -28.73 -47.39
N GLY A 271 27.96 -29.07 -48.32
CA GLY A 271 28.24 -29.05 -49.75
C GLY A 271 28.48 -27.63 -50.30
N LYS A 272 27.86 -26.60 -49.72
CA LYS A 272 28.12 -25.19 -50.05
C LYS A 272 29.48 -24.74 -49.51
N ALA A 273 29.82 -25.05 -48.26
CA ALA A 273 31.13 -24.77 -47.66
C ALA A 273 32.28 -25.38 -48.47
N LYS A 274 32.17 -26.65 -48.86
CA LYS A 274 33.18 -27.34 -49.70
C LYS A 274 33.37 -26.68 -51.07
N ARG A 275 32.30 -26.17 -51.68
CA ARG A 275 32.38 -25.46 -52.97
C ARG A 275 33.13 -24.13 -52.83
N HIS A 276 32.82 -23.35 -51.80
CA HIS A 276 33.54 -22.11 -51.50
C HIS A 276 35.02 -22.36 -51.16
N ASP A 277 35.33 -23.46 -50.47
CA ASP A 277 36.71 -23.88 -50.18
C ASP A 277 37.52 -24.24 -51.44
N SER A 278 36.86 -24.88 -52.41
CA SER A 278 37.48 -25.28 -53.68
C SER A 278 37.79 -24.11 -54.62
N MET A 279 37.26 -22.92 -54.34
CA MET A 279 37.48 -21.69 -55.12
C MET A 279 37.87 -20.54 -54.18
N PRO A 280 39.08 -20.53 -53.62
CA PRO A 280 39.46 -19.63 -52.53
C PRO A 280 39.71 -18.20 -53.03
N ASP A 281 38.69 -17.35 -52.97
CA ASP A 281 38.79 -15.88 -52.99
C ASP A 281 38.40 -15.33 -51.60
N PRO A 282 38.69 -14.04 -51.30
CA PRO A 282 38.36 -13.45 -50.01
C PRO A 282 36.87 -13.58 -49.64
N SER A 283 35.96 -13.45 -50.62
CA SER A 283 34.51 -13.56 -50.39
C SER A 283 34.11 -14.99 -50.02
N ASN A 284 34.60 -15.99 -50.75
CA ASN A 284 34.31 -17.40 -50.45
C ASN A 284 34.92 -17.85 -49.13
N LYS A 285 36.07 -17.29 -48.71
CA LYS A 285 36.64 -17.56 -47.39
C LYS A 285 35.74 -17.08 -46.25
N ILE A 286 35.17 -15.88 -46.38
CA ILE A 286 34.21 -15.33 -45.41
C ILE A 286 32.95 -16.19 -45.39
N ALA A 287 32.35 -16.46 -46.56
CA ALA A 287 31.15 -17.28 -46.66
C ALA A 287 31.34 -18.70 -46.11
N LYS A 288 32.53 -19.30 -46.30
CA LYS A 288 32.88 -20.59 -45.69
C LYS A 288 32.94 -20.46 -44.16
N ALA A 289 33.65 -19.46 -43.65
CA ALA A 289 33.78 -19.24 -42.21
C ALA A 289 32.41 -19.05 -41.53
N ASP A 290 31.49 -18.33 -42.18
CA ASP A 290 30.12 -18.16 -41.67
C ASP A 290 29.33 -19.48 -41.66
N ILE A 291 29.42 -20.28 -42.74
CA ILE A 291 28.77 -21.59 -42.79
C ILE A 291 29.35 -22.53 -41.73
N ASP A 292 30.67 -22.54 -41.55
CA ASP A 292 31.35 -23.36 -40.56
C ASP A 292 30.93 -22.92 -39.13
N LEU A 293 30.79 -21.61 -38.88
CA LEU A 293 30.26 -21.08 -37.61
C LEU A 293 28.84 -21.57 -37.33
N VAL A 294 27.94 -21.52 -38.32
CA VAL A 294 26.56 -22.02 -38.17
C VAL A 294 26.56 -23.53 -37.92
N LEU A 295 27.38 -24.30 -38.63
CA LEU A 295 27.50 -25.75 -38.42
C LEU A 295 28.03 -26.09 -37.03
N ASP A 296 28.98 -25.32 -36.52
CA ASP A 296 29.52 -25.44 -35.17
C ASP A 296 28.47 -25.14 -34.09
N LEU A 297 27.68 -24.08 -34.25
CA LEU A 297 26.60 -23.72 -33.33
C LEU A 297 25.52 -24.82 -33.29
N LEU A 298 25.10 -25.33 -34.45
CA LEU A 298 24.15 -26.45 -34.55
C LEU A 298 24.67 -27.71 -33.85
N ALA A 299 25.97 -27.97 -33.90
CA ALA A 299 26.59 -29.14 -33.27
C ALA A 299 26.76 -28.98 -31.75
N LYS A 300 27.07 -27.76 -31.26
CA LYS A 300 27.36 -27.50 -29.84
C LYS A 300 26.11 -27.19 -29.02
N GLU A 301 25.16 -26.44 -29.57
CA GLU A 301 24.06 -25.82 -28.82
C GLU A 301 22.70 -26.51 -29.04
N SER A 302 22.65 -27.62 -29.80
CA SER A 302 21.41 -28.33 -30.15
C SER A 302 20.33 -27.44 -30.79
N GLN A 303 20.73 -26.35 -31.44
CA GLN A 303 19.83 -25.46 -32.16
C GLN A 303 19.27 -26.10 -33.44
N LEU A 304 18.12 -25.60 -33.90
CA LEU A 304 17.47 -26.03 -35.14
C LEU A 304 17.57 -24.94 -36.21
N LEU A 305 17.79 -25.36 -37.46
CA LEU A 305 17.55 -24.50 -38.63
C LEU A 305 16.06 -24.46 -38.92
N VAL A 306 15.54 -23.25 -39.15
CA VAL A 306 14.13 -22.99 -39.41
C VAL A 306 13.94 -22.13 -40.66
N TYR A 307 12.86 -22.39 -41.39
CA TYR A 307 12.41 -21.51 -42.47
C TYR A 307 11.38 -20.54 -41.91
N THR A 308 11.60 -19.24 -42.13
CA THR A 308 10.79 -18.20 -41.49
C THR A 308 10.25 -17.16 -42.45
N ASN A 309 9.05 -16.67 -42.15
CA ASN A 309 8.43 -15.50 -42.78
C ASN A 309 7.86 -14.61 -41.67
N PHE A 310 8.10 -13.30 -41.78
CA PHE A 310 7.53 -12.29 -40.90
C PHE A 310 6.81 -11.28 -41.78
N ASN A 311 5.48 -11.24 -41.67
CA ASN A 311 4.62 -10.40 -42.50
C ASN A 311 3.74 -9.52 -41.61
N ILE A 312 3.84 -8.20 -41.77
CA ILE A 312 2.93 -7.25 -41.14
C ILE A 312 1.81 -6.96 -42.14
N ILE A 313 0.58 -7.28 -41.79
CA ILE A 313 -0.59 -7.01 -42.62
C ILE A 313 -1.34 -5.85 -41.97
N THR A 314 -1.58 -4.76 -42.71
CA THR A 314 -2.32 -3.61 -42.19
C THR A 314 -3.61 -3.40 -42.97
N SER A 315 -4.61 -2.82 -42.31
CA SER A 315 -5.78 -2.27 -42.97
C SER A 315 -5.91 -0.78 -42.67
N SER A 316 -6.03 0.01 -43.73
CA SER A 316 -6.19 1.46 -43.65
C SER A 316 -7.10 1.99 -44.76
N PRO A 317 -7.62 3.22 -44.62
CA PRO A 317 -8.33 3.90 -45.70
C PRO A 317 -7.44 4.04 -46.95
N LEU A 318 -8.02 3.91 -48.15
CA LEU A 318 -7.29 3.99 -49.42
C LEU A 318 -6.40 5.24 -49.55
N ALA A 319 -6.87 6.39 -49.04
CA ALA A 319 -6.13 7.65 -49.10
C ALA A 319 -4.89 7.70 -48.18
N LYS A 320 -4.74 6.76 -47.23
CA LYS A 320 -3.69 6.78 -46.19
C LYS A 320 -2.66 5.66 -46.33
N VAL A 321 -2.78 4.79 -47.33
CA VAL A 321 -1.86 3.65 -47.58
C VAL A 321 -0.39 4.09 -47.63
N ASN A 322 -0.11 5.22 -48.30
CA ASN A 322 1.25 5.74 -48.41
C ASN A 322 1.78 6.23 -47.05
N SER A 323 0.95 6.92 -46.26
CA SER A 323 1.33 7.37 -44.91
C SER A 323 1.65 6.20 -43.98
N VAL A 324 0.86 5.12 -44.04
CA VAL A 324 1.12 3.88 -43.28
C VAL A 324 2.42 3.22 -43.75
N THR A 325 2.62 3.14 -45.07
CA THR A 325 3.84 2.55 -45.68
C THR A 325 5.08 3.29 -45.20
N SER A 326 5.11 4.63 -45.32
CA SER A 326 6.28 5.43 -44.90
C SER A 326 6.54 5.34 -43.40
N TYR A 327 5.50 5.27 -42.56
CA TYR A 327 5.65 5.08 -41.12
C TYR A 327 6.32 3.74 -40.80
N LEU A 328 5.82 2.65 -41.39
CA LEU A 328 6.38 1.31 -41.20
C LEU A 328 7.81 1.19 -41.70
N GLU A 329 8.12 1.72 -42.88
CA GLU A 329 9.48 1.73 -43.43
C GLU A 329 10.46 2.46 -42.50
N THR A 330 10.06 3.60 -41.96
CA THR A 330 10.87 4.37 -41.01
C THR A 330 11.11 3.58 -39.72
N LYS A 331 10.07 3.00 -39.12
CA LYS A 331 10.18 2.25 -37.86
C LYS A 331 10.92 0.93 -37.99
N LEU A 332 10.78 0.24 -39.12
CA LEU A 332 11.57 -0.95 -39.41
C LEU A 332 13.04 -0.60 -39.65
N TYR A 333 13.31 0.52 -40.32
CA TYR A 333 14.67 1.01 -40.51
C TYR A 333 15.35 1.35 -39.17
N ASP A 334 14.63 1.96 -38.21
CA ASP A 334 15.13 2.18 -36.83
C ASP A 334 15.54 0.86 -36.15
N CYS A 335 14.92 -0.26 -36.52
CA CYS A 335 15.26 -1.61 -36.05
C CYS A 335 16.36 -2.30 -36.88
N GLY A 336 16.92 -1.62 -37.88
CA GLY A 336 17.89 -2.18 -38.82
C GLY A 336 17.29 -3.17 -39.83
N ILE A 337 15.97 -3.13 -40.05
CA ILE A 337 15.24 -4.01 -40.96
C ILE A 337 14.80 -3.20 -42.19
N MET A 338 15.17 -3.64 -43.39
CA MET A 338 14.63 -3.06 -44.62
C MET A 338 13.51 -3.95 -45.17
N PRO A 339 12.24 -3.49 -45.16
CA PRO A 339 11.15 -4.28 -45.73
C PRO A 339 11.29 -4.39 -47.25
N SER A 340 10.70 -5.45 -47.82
CA SER A 340 10.71 -5.65 -49.26
C SER A 340 9.93 -4.55 -50.00
N LYS A 341 10.63 -3.81 -50.87
CA LYS A 341 10.05 -2.77 -51.73
C LYS A 341 9.17 -3.33 -52.86
N ALA A 342 9.23 -4.64 -53.10
CA ALA A 342 8.70 -5.33 -54.28
C ALA A 342 7.75 -6.48 -53.90
N CYS A 343 6.81 -6.25 -52.97
CA CYS A 343 5.81 -7.25 -52.58
C CYS A 343 4.67 -7.36 -53.63
N TYR A 344 4.98 -7.75 -54.87
CA TYR A 344 3.97 -7.90 -55.94
C TYR A 344 2.98 -9.05 -55.70
N ASN A 345 3.30 -9.97 -54.78
CA ASN A 345 2.52 -11.17 -54.43
C ASN A 345 1.54 -10.93 -53.26
N GLN A 346 0.87 -9.78 -53.24
CA GLN A 346 -0.02 -9.37 -52.14
C GLN A 346 -1.10 -10.42 -51.82
N LEU A 347 -1.69 -11.03 -52.86
CA LEU A 347 -2.72 -12.04 -52.68
C LEU A 347 -2.17 -13.32 -52.07
N GLU A 348 -1.02 -13.81 -52.57
CA GLU A 348 -0.40 -15.03 -52.03
C GLU A 348 0.06 -14.83 -50.59
N LEU A 349 0.71 -13.71 -50.26
CA LEU A 349 1.12 -13.40 -48.88
C LEU A 349 -0.08 -13.33 -47.94
N PHE A 350 -1.17 -12.70 -48.36
CA PHE A 350 -2.39 -12.63 -47.57
C PHE A 350 -3.03 -14.01 -47.35
N ILE A 351 -3.19 -14.81 -48.41
CA ILE A 351 -3.76 -16.17 -48.33
C ILE A 351 -2.88 -17.08 -47.47
N ASN A 352 -1.57 -17.06 -47.66
CA ASN A 352 -0.65 -17.92 -46.90
C ASN A 352 -0.55 -17.53 -45.42
N SER A 353 -0.95 -16.30 -45.07
CA SER A 353 -1.04 -15.83 -43.69
C SER A 353 -2.31 -16.29 -42.98
N PHE A 354 -3.27 -16.94 -43.64
CA PHE A 354 -4.40 -17.56 -42.93
C PHE A 354 -3.92 -18.63 -41.92
N PRO A 355 -4.63 -18.84 -40.80
CA PRO A 355 -4.23 -19.81 -39.79
C PRO A 355 -4.16 -21.22 -40.40
N GLY A 356 -3.03 -21.90 -40.24
CA GLY A 356 -2.85 -23.29 -40.69
C GLY A 356 -2.48 -23.44 -42.17
N LEU A 357 -2.31 -22.34 -42.90
CA LEU A 357 -1.82 -22.34 -44.29
C LEU A 357 -0.32 -22.05 -44.42
N SER A 358 0.41 -22.02 -43.31
CA SER A 358 1.82 -21.65 -43.24
C SER A 358 2.76 -22.49 -44.14
N TYR A 359 2.43 -23.73 -44.48
CA TYR A 359 3.21 -24.55 -45.43
C TYR A 359 2.95 -24.20 -46.91
N SER A 360 2.06 -23.26 -47.20
CA SER A 360 1.77 -22.79 -48.56
C SER A 360 2.72 -21.67 -49.02
N PHE A 361 3.50 -21.09 -48.09
CA PHE A 361 4.57 -20.14 -48.42
C PHE A 361 5.64 -20.83 -49.29
N ASN A 362 6.08 -20.14 -50.33
CA ASN A 362 7.10 -20.65 -51.22
C ASN A 362 8.48 -20.61 -50.54
N LYS A 363 9.17 -21.75 -50.52
CA LYS A 363 10.49 -21.91 -49.88
C LYS A 363 11.60 -21.09 -50.55
N GLU A 364 11.45 -20.72 -51.81
CA GLU A 364 12.48 -20.01 -52.57
C GLU A 364 12.39 -18.50 -52.43
N TYR A 365 11.19 -17.94 -52.23
CA TYR A 365 11.02 -16.48 -52.18
C TYR A 365 10.22 -15.92 -51.01
N ASP A 366 9.32 -16.70 -50.38
CA ASP A 366 8.58 -16.18 -49.22
C ASP A 366 9.29 -16.46 -47.89
N LEU A 367 10.20 -17.43 -47.88
CA LEU A 367 10.86 -17.93 -46.67
C LEU A 367 12.37 -17.74 -46.75
N PHE A 368 12.98 -17.39 -45.62
CA PHE A 368 14.44 -17.42 -45.46
C PHE A 368 14.85 -18.44 -44.40
N LEU A 369 16.09 -18.91 -44.48
CA LEU A 369 16.65 -19.92 -43.57
C LEU A 369 17.50 -19.23 -42.50
N THR A 370 17.22 -19.51 -41.23
CA THR A 370 17.98 -18.98 -40.09
C THR A 370 18.00 -19.96 -38.91
N LEU A 371 18.70 -19.60 -37.83
CA LEU A 371 18.66 -20.31 -36.54
C LEU A 371 17.36 -19.98 -35.80
N ALA A 372 16.81 -20.97 -35.09
CA ALA A 372 15.57 -20.81 -34.33
C ALA A 372 15.60 -19.62 -33.36
N ASP A 373 16.67 -19.45 -32.59
CA ASP A 373 16.75 -18.37 -31.59
C ASP A 373 16.79 -16.97 -32.23
N ALA A 374 17.45 -16.84 -33.39
CA ALA A 374 17.45 -15.59 -34.16
C ALA A 374 16.05 -15.25 -34.69
N ALA A 375 15.31 -16.26 -35.17
CA ALA A 375 13.92 -16.09 -35.57
C ALA A 375 13.02 -15.67 -34.40
N LEU A 376 13.21 -16.27 -33.23
CA LEU A 376 12.42 -15.96 -32.04
C LEU A 376 12.65 -14.54 -31.51
N CYS A 377 13.78 -13.91 -31.81
CA CYS A 377 14.00 -12.50 -31.45
C CYS A 377 13.00 -11.57 -32.14
N LEU A 378 12.55 -11.90 -33.36
CA LEU A 378 11.62 -11.10 -34.16
C LEU A 378 10.14 -11.30 -33.79
N THR A 379 9.79 -12.27 -32.94
CA THR A 379 8.39 -12.45 -32.52
C THR A 379 7.91 -11.28 -31.66
N TYR A 380 6.63 -10.92 -31.69
CA TYR A 380 6.10 -9.91 -30.76
C TYR A 380 5.86 -10.53 -29.38
N LYS A 381 6.11 -9.79 -28.29
CA LYS A 381 6.23 -10.36 -26.93
C LYS A 381 5.37 -9.70 -25.86
N GLU A 382 4.64 -8.64 -26.19
CA GLU A 382 3.92 -7.83 -25.21
C GLU A 382 2.41 -8.08 -25.16
N HIS A 383 1.76 -7.83 -24.01
CA HIS A 383 0.31 -7.78 -23.80
C HIS A 383 -0.12 -6.47 -23.13
N MET A 384 -1.42 -6.16 -23.18
CA MET A 384 -1.99 -4.96 -22.55
C MET A 384 -2.09 -5.09 -21.03
N LYS A 385 -2.09 -3.96 -20.32
CA LYS A 385 -2.37 -3.96 -18.88
C LYS A 385 -3.84 -4.32 -18.60
N HIS A 386 -4.07 -5.18 -17.61
CA HIS A 386 -5.41 -5.63 -17.23
C HIS A 386 -5.86 -5.09 -15.88
N SER A 387 -7.18 -5.03 -15.69
CA SER A 387 -7.81 -4.73 -14.41
C SER A 387 -7.73 -5.92 -13.46
N GLU A 388 -7.57 -5.65 -12.17
CA GLU A 388 -7.51 -6.66 -11.14
C GLU A 388 -8.90 -7.09 -10.66
N GLU A 389 -9.03 -8.38 -10.31
CA GLU A 389 -10.21 -8.90 -9.63
C GLU A 389 -10.06 -8.70 -8.11
N SER A 390 -10.66 -7.63 -7.58
CA SER A 390 -10.62 -7.29 -6.15
C SER A 390 -11.96 -6.78 -5.62
N ARG A 391 -12.12 -6.81 -4.29
CA ARG A 391 -13.19 -6.10 -3.55
C ARG A 391 -12.89 -4.62 -3.33
N LEU A 392 -11.64 -4.21 -3.56
CA LEU A 392 -11.20 -2.84 -3.56
C LEU A 392 -10.64 -2.51 -4.94
N ASN A 393 -11.35 -1.69 -5.69
CA ASN A 393 -10.97 -1.31 -7.05
C ASN A 393 -10.77 0.20 -7.13
N VAL A 394 -9.51 0.61 -7.15
CA VAL A 394 -9.13 2.00 -7.45
C VAL A 394 -8.79 2.07 -8.94
N TYR A 395 -9.57 2.85 -9.68
CA TYR A 395 -9.42 3.08 -11.10
C TYR A 395 -8.36 4.14 -11.37
N TYR A 396 -7.46 3.75 -12.25
CA TYR A 396 -6.48 4.57 -12.94
C TYR A 396 -6.70 4.38 -14.45
N THR A 397 -5.81 4.94 -15.26
CA THR A 397 -5.67 4.50 -16.66
C THR A 397 -4.31 3.88 -16.92
N ASP A 398 -4.24 3.05 -17.95
CA ASP A 398 -2.95 2.66 -18.53
C ASP A 398 -2.39 3.79 -19.41
N ARG A 399 -1.23 3.54 -20.03
CA ARG A 399 -0.57 4.47 -20.96
C ARG A 399 -1.24 4.55 -22.33
N GLN A 400 -2.24 3.72 -22.62
CA GLN A 400 -3.15 3.89 -23.75
C GLN A 400 -4.34 4.80 -23.39
N GLY A 401 -4.47 5.19 -22.12
CA GLY A 401 -5.53 6.06 -21.61
C GLY A 401 -6.86 5.35 -21.39
N ILE A 402 -6.87 4.01 -21.27
CA ILE A 402 -8.08 3.27 -20.91
C ILE A 402 -8.11 2.96 -19.40
N PRO A 403 -9.30 2.93 -18.78
CA PRO A 403 -9.44 2.58 -17.37
C PRO A 403 -8.89 1.20 -17.01
N VAL A 404 -8.15 1.15 -15.92
CA VAL A 404 -7.62 -0.06 -15.28
C VAL A 404 -7.87 0.04 -13.78
N SER A 405 -8.55 -0.95 -13.19
CA SER A 405 -8.70 -1.03 -11.74
C SER A 405 -7.57 -1.83 -11.09
N ILE A 406 -7.10 -1.34 -9.95
CA ILE A 406 -6.15 -2.07 -9.09
C ILE A 406 -6.63 -2.07 -7.65
N ASP A 407 -6.26 -3.11 -6.90
CA ASP A 407 -6.23 -3.03 -5.45
C ASP A 407 -4.99 -2.25 -5.02
N ILE A 408 -5.18 -0.98 -4.68
CA ILE A 408 -4.08 -0.10 -4.24
C ILE A 408 -3.36 -0.64 -2.99
N THR A 409 -4.04 -1.46 -2.18
CA THR A 409 -3.45 -2.07 -0.99
C THR A 409 -2.65 -3.32 -1.32
N GLY A 410 -3.01 -4.04 -2.38
CA GLY A 410 -2.47 -5.35 -2.75
C GLY A 410 -2.88 -6.50 -1.81
N LYS A 411 -3.84 -6.29 -0.90
CA LYS A 411 -4.18 -7.22 0.18
C LYS A 411 -5.50 -7.98 -0.05
N GLU A 412 -6.44 -7.38 -0.78
CA GLU A 412 -7.81 -7.89 -0.98
C GLU A 412 -8.03 -8.52 -2.36
N GLY A 413 -7.10 -8.32 -3.29
CA GLY A 413 -7.13 -8.94 -4.62
C GLY A 413 -7.03 -10.48 -4.60
N LYS A 414 -7.51 -11.11 -5.67
CA LYS A 414 -7.34 -12.57 -5.90
C LYS A 414 -5.87 -13.01 -5.82
N ILE A 415 -4.97 -12.17 -6.31
CA ILE A 415 -3.53 -12.28 -6.11
C ILE A 415 -3.16 -11.29 -5.00
N LYS A 416 -2.66 -11.83 -3.89
CA LYS A 416 -2.22 -11.04 -2.73
C LYS A 416 -0.75 -10.68 -2.89
N PHE A 417 -0.44 -9.38 -2.98
CA PHE A 417 0.91 -8.84 -3.14
C PHE A 417 1.53 -8.35 -1.83
N THR A 418 0.71 -7.99 -0.84
CA THR A 418 1.14 -7.37 0.42
C THR A 418 0.51 -8.04 1.63
N ASP A 419 1.15 -7.98 2.80
CA ASP A 419 0.60 -8.50 4.05
C ASP A 419 -0.15 -7.42 4.84
N ASN A 420 0.22 -6.16 4.66
CA ASN A 420 -0.48 -5.01 5.20
C ASN A 420 -0.84 -4.00 4.11
N ALA A 421 -1.84 -3.17 4.39
CA ALA A 421 -2.34 -2.15 3.47
C ALA A 421 -1.72 -0.77 3.73
N ASN A 422 -0.71 -0.67 4.60
CA ASN A 422 -0.12 0.61 4.93
C ASN A 422 0.68 1.12 3.74
N PHE A 423 0.62 2.42 3.50
CA PHE A 423 1.29 3.04 2.37
C PHE A 423 2.17 4.23 2.78
N PHE A 424 3.15 4.49 1.94
CA PHE A 424 3.99 5.68 1.99
C PHE A 424 3.96 6.37 0.63
N CYS A 425 3.60 7.66 0.61
CA CYS A 425 3.52 8.47 -0.61
C CYS A 425 4.52 9.62 -0.57
N LEU A 426 5.38 9.72 -1.59
CA LEU A 426 6.34 10.81 -1.76
C LEU A 426 6.14 11.48 -3.12
N GLY A 427 5.96 12.80 -3.09
CA GLY A 427 5.82 13.60 -4.30
C GLY A 427 6.21 15.05 -4.05
N PRO A 428 7.19 15.62 -4.76
CA PRO A 428 7.61 17.01 -4.56
C PRO A 428 6.47 18.00 -4.84
N SER A 429 6.62 19.24 -4.35
CA SER A 429 5.62 20.29 -4.59
C SER A 429 5.29 20.47 -6.08
N GLY A 430 4.00 20.51 -6.41
CA GLY A 430 3.47 20.60 -7.78
C GLY A 430 3.45 19.29 -8.58
N SER A 431 3.82 18.15 -7.97
CA SER A 431 3.78 16.83 -8.66
C SER A 431 2.36 16.27 -8.87
N GLY A 432 1.36 16.82 -8.17
CA GLY A 432 -0.04 16.34 -8.21
C GLY A 432 -0.42 15.40 -7.04
N LYS A 433 0.32 15.44 -5.93
CA LYS A 433 0.14 14.55 -4.77
C LYS A 433 -1.26 14.64 -4.16
N SER A 434 -1.71 15.83 -3.77
CA SER A 434 -3.04 16.01 -3.16
C SER A 434 -4.17 15.71 -4.15
N PHE A 435 -3.97 15.97 -5.45
CA PHE A 435 -4.91 15.58 -6.50
C PHE A 435 -5.04 14.05 -6.65
N HIS A 436 -3.92 13.33 -6.64
CA HIS A 436 -3.90 11.87 -6.64
C HIS A 436 -4.57 11.31 -5.39
N MET A 437 -4.24 11.85 -4.21
CA MET A 437 -4.84 11.43 -2.95
C MET A 437 -6.34 11.71 -2.87
N ASN A 438 -6.82 12.85 -3.38
CA ASN A 438 -8.25 13.13 -3.51
C ASN A 438 -8.96 12.05 -4.36
N SER A 439 -8.39 11.68 -5.50
CA SER A 439 -8.94 10.61 -6.35
C SER A 439 -8.97 9.25 -5.63
N VAL A 440 -7.91 8.89 -4.89
CA VAL A 440 -7.89 7.65 -4.11
C VAL A 440 -8.92 7.66 -2.99
N VAL A 441 -8.99 8.75 -2.21
CA VAL A 441 -9.93 8.89 -1.09
C VAL A 441 -11.38 8.85 -1.57
N ALA A 442 -11.71 9.53 -2.67
CA ALA A 442 -13.04 9.49 -3.26
C ALA A 442 -13.47 8.05 -3.57
N GLN A 443 -12.56 7.27 -4.18
CA GLN A 443 -12.82 5.88 -4.53
C GLN A 443 -12.89 4.95 -3.32
N LEU A 444 -12.15 5.23 -2.25
CA LEU A 444 -12.28 4.52 -0.98
C LEU A 444 -13.66 4.78 -0.33
N LEU A 445 -14.11 6.04 -0.31
CA LEU A 445 -15.40 6.45 0.24
C LEU A 445 -16.57 5.85 -0.57
N MET A 446 -16.51 5.89 -1.90
CA MET A 446 -17.49 5.25 -2.78
C MET A 446 -17.58 3.72 -2.62
N GLN A 447 -16.56 3.11 -2.02
CA GLN A 447 -16.51 1.69 -1.70
C GLN A 447 -16.61 1.43 -0.19
N ASP A 448 -17.36 2.25 0.55
CA ASP A 448 -17.67 2.06 1.98
C ASP A 448 -16.44 1.90 2.90
N THR A 449 -15.38 2.67 2.63
CA THR A 449 -14.23 2.79 3.54
C THR A 449 -14.40 4.03 4.40
N ASP A 450 -14.30 3.89 5.73
CA ASP A 450 -14.29 5.06 6.60
C ASP A 450 -12.90 5.72 6.53
N VAL A 451 -12.83 7.02 6.23
CA VAL A 451 -11.55 7.73 6.08
C VAL A 451 -11.44 8.82 7.16
N VAL A 452 -10.31 8.81 7.87
CA VAL A 452 -9.88 9.91 8.74
C VAL A 452 -8.63 10.50 8.13
N MET A 453 -8.66 11.81 7.90
CA MET A 453 -7.60 12.54 7.23
C MET A 453 -7.05 13.64 8.11
N ILE A 454 -5.73 13.76 8.14
CA ILE A 454 -5.02 14.91 8.71
C ILE A 454 -4.48 15.71 7.52
N ASP A 455 -4.97 16.94 7.37
CA ASP A 455 -4.58 17.86 6.30
C ASP A 455 -3.81 19.06 6.87
N THR A 456 -2.74 19.44 6.18
CA THR A 456 -2.00 20.69 6.38
C THR A 456 -2.24 21.57 5.15
N GLY A 457 -3.45 22.11 5.06
CA GLY A 457 -3.94 22.90 3.94
C GLY A 457 -5.46 22.81 3.84
N ASP A 458 -6.05 23.46 2.84
CA ASP A 458 -7.49 23.38 2.54
C ASP A 458 -7.76 22.41 1.37
N SER A 459 -6.94 21.37 1.21
CA SER A 459 -6.93 20.55 -0.01
C SER A 459 -8.10 19.58 -0.09
N TYR A 460 -8.66 19.18 1.07
CA TYR A 460 -9.73 18.17 1.15
C TYR A 460 -11.11 18.75 1.51
N GLU A 461 -11.25 20.08 1.60
CA GLU A 461 -12.54 20.74 1.85
C GLU A 461 -13.59 20.35 0.79
N GLY A 462 -13.23 20.36 -0.50
CA GLY A 462 -14.14 20.08 -1.60
C GLY A 462 -14.69 18.65 -1.56
N ILE A 463 -13.81 17.65 -1.42
CA ILE A 463 -14.21 16.26 -1.29
C ILE A 463 -15.02 16.01 -0.02
N SER A 464 -14.70 16.71 1.09
CA SER A 464 -15.46 16.62 2.33
C SER A 464 -16.87 17.14 2.14
N HIS A 465 -17.03 18.27 1.46
CA HIS A 465 -18.35 18.82 1.13
C HIS A 465 -19.17 17.86 0.24
N TYR A 466 -18.56 17.31 -0.82
CA TYR A 466 -19.24 16.38 -1.74
C TYR A 466 -19.74 15.11 -1.06
N PHE A 467 -18.93 14.47 -0.20
CA PHE A 467 -19.32 13.26 0.51
C PHE A 467 -20.06 13.53 1.83
N HIS A 468 -20.46 14.78 2.10
CA HIS A 468 -21.06 15.20 3.36
C HIS A 468 -20.25 14.78 4.60
N GLY A 469 -18.92 14.82 4.48
CA GLY A 469 -17.97 14.53 5.55
C GLY A 469 -17.83 15.69 6.53
N THR A 470 -17.26 15.39 7.69
CA THR A 470 -17.02 16.39 8.74
C THR A 470 -15.64 17.02 8.60
N TYR A 471 -15.60 18.30 8.25
CA TYR A 471 -14.39 19.10 8.16
C TYR A 471 -14.17 19.90 9.44
N ILE A 472 -13.09 19.62 10.15
CA ILE A 472 -12.75 20.20 11.45
C ILE A 472 -11.51 21.07 11.29
N ALA A 473 -11.73 22.37 11.17
CA ALA A 473 -10.69 23.38 11.17
C ALA A 473 -10.33 23.79 12.60
N TYR A 474 -9.04 23.81 12.92
CA TYR A 474 -8.61 24.39 14.19
C TYR A 474 -8.93 25.91 14.23
N SER A 475 -9.57 26.36 15.32
CA SER A 475 -9.63 27.79 15.69
C SER A 475 -9.45 27.95 17.19
N LYS A 476 -9.08 29.16 17.64
CA LYS A 476 -8.98 29.45 19.09
C LYS A 476 -10.35 29.37 19.78
N GLU A 477 -11.44 29.72 19.09
CA GLU A 477 -12.79 29.60 19.68
C GLU A 477 -13.33 28.16 19.65
N LYS A 478 -12.88 27.34 18.69
CA LYS A 478 -13.26 25.93 18.54
C LYS A 478 -12.00 25.06 18.42
N PRO A 479 -11.26 24.84 19.53
CA PRO A 479 -10.09 23.99 19.50
C PRO A 479 -10.49 22.54 19.22
N ILE A 480 -9.67 21.84 18.45
CA ILE A 480 -9.76 20.39 18.33
C ILE A 480 -9.43 19.82 19.71
N SER A 481 -10.47 19.36 20.40
CA SER A 481 -10.37 18.94 21.80
C SER A 481 -11.00 17.57 21.99
N MET A 482 -10.40 16.80 22.87
CA MET A 482 -10.87 15.48 23.29
C MET A 482 -10.45 15.28 24.73
N ASN A 483 -11.23 14.51 25.49
CA ASN A 483 -10.82 14.00 26.77
C ASN A 483 -10.15 12.63 26.59
N PRO A 484 -8.81 12.56 26.43
CA PRO A 484 -8.12 11.28 26.24
C PRO A 484 -8.18 10.40 27.49
N PHE A 485 -8.46 10.97 28.67
CA PHE A 485 -8.54 10.24 29.95
C PHE A 485 -9.88 9.54 30.15
N SER A 486 -10.89 9.87 29.34
CA SER A 486 -12.16 9.15 29.37
C SER A 486 -11.97 7.72 28.85
N ILE A 487 -12.34 6.73 29.67
CA ILE A 487 -12.26 5.30 29.36
C ILE A 487 -13.56 4.63 29.84
N THR A 488 -14.13 3.77 29.00
CA THR A 488 -15.30 2.95 29.37
C THR A 488 -14.89 1.70 30.19
N PRO A 489 -15.80 1.11 30.99
CA PRO A 489 -15.49 -0.12 31.73
C PRO A 489 -15.00 -1.27 30.84
N ASP A 490 -15.54 -1.41 29.62
CA ASP A 490 -15.12 -2.44 28.68
C ASP A 490 -13.68 -2.20 28.17
N GLU A 491 -13.33 -0.95 27.88
CA GLU A 491 -11.98 -0.58 27.48
C GLU A 491 -10.96 -0.78 28.59
N TYR A 492 -11.32 -0.48 29.85
CA TYR A 492 -10.48 -0.74 31.00
C TYR A 492 -10.17 -2.23 31.18
N ASN A 493 -11.17 -3.09 31.01
CA ASN A 493 -10.99 -4.53 31.19
C ASN A 493 -10.26 -5.21 30.01
N LEU A 494 -10.47 -4.74 28.78
CA LEU A 494 -9.97 -5.42 27.58
C LEU A 494 -8.70 -4.80 26.99
N ASN A 495 -8.52 -3.48 27.09
CA ASN A 495 -7.53 -2.73 26.30
C ASN A 495 -6.74 -1.68 27.10
N PHE A 496 -6.80 -1.69 28.43
CA PHE A 496 -6.17 -0.65 29.26
C PHE A 496 -4.67 -0.47 29.00
N GLY A 497 -3.94 -1.56 28.69
CA GLY A 497 -2.50 -1.48 28.42
C GLY A 497 -2.14 -0.54 27.27
N GLU A 498 -2.95 -0.52 26.21
CA GLU A 498 -2.70 0.29 25.01
C GLU A 498 -3.08 1.76 25.24
N LYS A 499 -4.24 2.00 25.86
CA LYS A 499 -4.70 3.34 26.23
C LYS A 499 -3.75 4.00 27.24
N LYS A 500 -3.24 3.22 28.20
CA LYS A 500 -2.19 3.65 29.13
C LYS A 500 -0.91 4.06 28.41
N GLN A 501 -0.47 3.28 27.41
CA GLN A 501 0.73 3.64 26.64
C GLN A 501 0.52 4.96 25.86
N PHE A 502 -0.67 5.18 25.30
CA PHE A 502 -1.05 6.44 24.68
C PHE A 502 -1.00 7.63 25.66
N LEU A 503 -1.67 7.51 26.81
CA LEU A 503 -1.69 8.57 27.83
C LEU A 503 -0.29 8.87 28.37
N LYS A 504 0.52 7.83 28.55
CA LYS A 504 1.92 7.99 28.94
C LYS A 504 2.72 8.77 27.90
N SER A 505 2.57 8.43 26.61
CA SER A 505 3.20 9.17 25.51
C SER A 505 2.73 10.64 25.46
N LEU A 506 1.44 10.88 25.68
CA LEU A 506 0.87 12.24 25.74
C LEU A 506 1.46 13.06 26.91
N ILE A 507 1.52 12.47 28.11
CA ILE A 507 2.06 13.15 29.30
C ILE A 507 3.55 13.47 29.11
N PHE A 508 4.34 12.54 28.58
CA PHE A 508 5.76 12.80 28.34
C PHE A 508 6.01 13.81 27.22
N LEU A 509 5.17 13.82 26.20
CA LEU A 509 5.24 14.84 25.16
C LEU A 509 4.99 16.24 25.76
N ILE A 510 4.01 16.38 26.66
CA ILE A 510 3.75 17.65 27.35
C ILE A 510 4.92 18.01 28.29
N PHE A 511 5.36 17.06 29.13
CA PHE A 511 6.36 17.31 30.18
C PHE A 511 7.79 17.51 29.65
N LYS A 512 8.19 16.77 28.62
CA LYS A 512 9.58 16.69 28.13
C LYS A 512 9.75 17.13 26.68
N GLY A 513 8.66 17.31 25.93
CA GLY A 513 8.73 17.64 24.51
C GLY A 513 9.45 16.55 23.71
N ASN A 514 10.66 16.88 23.23
CA ASN A 514 11.49 16.00 22.41
C ASN A 514 12.49 15.14 23.21
N GLU A 515 12.63 15.36 24.52
CA GLU A 515 13.54 14.59 25.37
C GLU A 515 12.96 13.21 25.73
N GLU A 516 13.81 12.19 25.80
CA GLU A 516 13.38 10.86 26.25
C GLU A 516 13.22 10.81 27.78
N PRO A 517 12.16 10.17 28.29
CA PRO A 517 11.97 10.01 29.72
C PRO A 517 12.99 9.03 30.30
N THR A 518 13.46 9.32 31.51
CA THR A 518 14.28 8.39 32.27
C THR A 518 13.46 7.17 32.70
N LYS A 519 14.12 6.03 32.97
CA LYS A 519 13.45 4.81 33.47
C LYS A 519 12.66 5.03 34.76
N ILE A 520 13.09 6.00 35.57
CA ILE A 520 12.42 6.35 36.82
C ILE A 520 11.14 7.13 36.53
N GLU A 521 11.22 8.18 35.71
CA GLU A 521 10.06 8.96 35.29
C GLU A 521 9.02 8.07 34.60
N ASP A 522 9.44 7.19 33.67
CA ASP A 522 8.56 6.23 33.02
C ASP A 522 7.81 5.35 34.02
N LYS A 523 8.52 4.85 35.05
CA LYS A 523 7.94 4.01 36.09
C LYS A 523 6.95 4.78 36.97
N ILE A 524 7.26 6.04 37.32
CA ILE A 524 6.40 6.89 38.15
C ILE A 524 5.10 7.19 37.39
N ILE A 525 5.18 7.73 36.17
CA ILE A 525 4.00 8.08 35.36
C ILE A 525 3.17 6.84 35.02
N ASN A 526 3.81 5.71 34.72
CA ASN A 526 3.09 4.46 34.50
C ASN A 526 2.37 3.97 35.77
N GLN A 527 2.97 4.14 36.95
CA GLN A 527 2.34 3.75 38.21
C GLN A 527 1.17 4.69 38.56
N THR A 528 1.33 6.01 38.41
CA THR A 528 0.26 6.98 38.70
C THR A 528 -0.93 6.78 37.78
N LEU A 529 -0.72 6.49 36.48
CA LEU A 529 -1.81 6.16 35.57
C LEU A 529 -2.57 4.90 36.01
N VAL A 530 -1.87 3.82 36.38
CA VAL A 530 -2.53 2.58 36.83
C VAL A 530 -3.35 2.83 38.09
N GLU A 531 -2.77 3.48 39.09
CA GLU A 531 -3.43 3.78 40.35
C GLU A 531 -4.61 4.75 40.18
N TYR A 532 -4.50 5.73 39.28
CA TYR A 532 -5.57 6.69 38.97
C TYR A 532 -6.84 6.01 38.44
N TYR A 533 -6.70 5.09 37.48
CA TYR A 533 -7.85 4.35 36.97
C TYR A 533 -8.35 3.28 37.92
N ASP A 534 -7.45 2.61 38.67
CA ASP A 534 -7.85 1.67 39.70
C ASP A 534 -8.71 2.35 40.78
N GLU A 535 -8.35 3.55 41.20
CA GLU A 535 -9.14 4.30 42.19
C GLU A 535 -10.51 4.76 41.64
N TYR A 536 -10.63 5.01 40.33
CA TYR A 536 -11.93 5.32 39.71
C TYR A 536 -12.84 4.10 39.59
N PHE A 537 -12.31 2.96 39.13
CA PHE A 537 -13.10 1.74 38.92
C PHE A 537 -13.27 0.89 40.19
N ASN A 538 -12.32 0.98 41.13
CA ASN A 538 -12.27 0.26 42.41
C ASN A 538 -11.98 1.24 43.56
N PRO A 539 -12.91 2.18 43.87
CA PRO A 539 -12.67 3.23 44.85
C PRO A 539 -12.36 2.68 46.25
N PHE A 540 -11.34 3.25 46.87
CA PHE A 540 -10.91 2.86 48.21
C PHE A 540 -11.80 3.53 49.27
N ASP A 541 -12.58 2.72 49.99
CA ASP A 541 -13.40 3.19 51.11
C ASP A 541 -12.64 3.12 52.44
N LYS A 542 -12.17 1.94 52.84
CA LYS A 542 -11.35 1.73 54.05
C LYS A 542 -10.55 0.44 53.97
N PHE A 543 -9.50 0.32 54.77
CA PHE A 543 -8.81 -0.95 54.94
C PHE A 543 -9.72 -1.95 55.65
N SER A 544 -9.73 -3.21 55.22
CA SER A 544 -10.34 -4.27 56.01
C SER A 544 -9.48 -4.56 57.25
N ASP A 545 -10.07 -5.15 58.29
CA ASP A 545 -9.34 -5.53 59.51
C ASP A 545 -8.09 -6.36 59.20
N LYS A 546 -8.19 -7.26 58.22
CA LYS A 546 -7.07 -8.08 57.73
C LYS A 546 -5.99 -7.28 57.02
N ASP A 547 -6.37 -6.23 56.29
CA ASP A 547 -5.40 -5.35 55.61
C ASP A 547 -4.67 -4.47 56.62
N ARG A 548 -5.38 -3.97 57.64
CA ARG A 548 -4.77 -3.24 58.76
C ARG A 548 -3.80 -4.13 59.52
N GLU A 549 -4.18 -5.36 59.84
CA GLU A 549 -3.31 -6.33 60.52
C GLU A 549 -2.03 -6.63 59.72
N ARG A 550 -2.15 -6.89 58.42
CA ARG A 550 -0.98 -7.08 57.54
C ARG A 550 -0.09 -5.84 57.44
N LEU A 551 -0.67 -4.64 57.43
CA LEU A 551 0.09 -3.39 57.44
C LEU A 551 0.81 -3.20 58.78
N ARG A 552 0.16 -3.52 59.90
CA ARG A 552 0.77 -3.48 61.24
C ARG A 552 2.01 -4.37 61.28
N GLU A 553 1.88 -5.64 60.90
CA GLU A 553 3.00 -6.59 60.89
C GLU A 553 4.16 -6.12 60.00
N ARG A 554 3.85 -5.64 58.80
CA ARG A 554 4.86 -5.18 57.83
C ARG A 554 5.62 -3.96 58.35
N LEU A 555 4.90 -2.93 58.82
CA LEU A 555 5.51 -1.70 59.32
C LEU A 555 6.33 -1.95 60.59
N MET A 556 5.85 -2.83 61.49
CA MET A 556 6.60 -3.26 62.66
C MET A 556 7.91 -3.95 62.28
N LEU A 557 7.88 -4.84 61.28
CA LEU A 557 9.07 -5.56 60.83
C LEU A 557 10.06 -4.64 60.12
N GLU A 558 9.58 -3.67 59.34
CA GLU A 558 10.41 -2.66 58.68
C GLU A 558 11.11 -1.75 59.69
N ASP A 559 10.36 -1.26 60.68
CA ASP A 559 10.87 -0.39 61.74
C ASP A 559 11.86 -1.11 62.69
N LYS A 560 11.69 -2.42 62.92
CA LYS A 560 12.71 -3.25 63.61
C LYS A 560 13.95 -3.46 62.76
N LYS A 561 13.79 -3.62 61.44
CA LYS A 561 14.93 -3.85 60.54
C LYS A 561 15.77 -2.59 60.31
N ASN A 562 15.17 -1.41 60.34
CA ASN A 562 15.83 -0.13 60.07
C ASN A 562 16.38 0.56 61.34
N GLY A 563 16.21 -0.06 62.52
CA GLY A 563 16.68 0.46 63.80
C GLY A 563 15.77 1.54 64.43
N GLU A 564 14.59 1.82 63.86
CA GLU A 564 13.65 2.81 64.42
C GLU A 564 12.93 2.31 65.67
N TYR A 565 12.71 1.00 65.78
CA TYR A 565 12.12 0.39 66.97
C TYR A 565 13.10 0.50 68.15
N GLU A 566 14.35 0.08 67.97
CA GLU A 566 15.41 0.10 68.98
C GLU A 566 15.69 1.53 69.47
N LYS A 567 15.77 2.51 68.55
CA LYS A 567 15.92 3.93 68.92
C LYS A 567 14.73 4.49 69.70
N TYR A 568 13.53 3.93 69.50
CA TYR A 568 12.34 4.36 70.22
C TYR A 568 12.24 3.68 71.59
N GLU A 569 12.63 2.42 71.66
CA GLU A 569 12.83 1.65 72.88
C GLU A 569 13.84 2.38 73.79
N GLU A 570 15.05 2.69 73.30
CA GLU A 570 16.08 3.44 74.04
C GLU A 570 15.56 4.80 74.54
N LYS A 571 14.83 5.56 73.72
CA LYS A 571 14.25 6.86 74.13
C LYS A 571 13.16 6.75 75.18
N LEU A 572 12.37 5.67 75.15
CA LEU A 572 11.36 5.43 76.17
C LEU A 572 12.02 4.92 77.45
N GLU A 573 13.00 4.03 77.34
CA GLU A 573 13.82 3.62 78.47
C GLU A 573 14.50 4.81 79.12
N GLU A 574 15.08 5.75 78.38
CA GLU A 574 15.67 6.99 78.90
C GLU A 574 14.60 7.88 79.59
N LYS A 575 13.41 8.01 78.99
CA LYS A 575 12.29 8.80 79.56
C LYS A 575 11.70 8.18 80.84
N TYR A 576 11.83 6.87 81.02
CA TYR A 576 11.32 6.11 82.16
C TYR A 576 12.44 5.56 83.06
N GLY A 577 13.71 5.90 82.78
CA GLY A 577 14.90 5.17 83.24
C GLY A 577 15.63 5.74 84.45
N ASP A 578 15.23 6.92 84.96
CA ASP A 578 15.86 7.49 86.16
C ASP A 578 15.12 7.06 87.45
N ASP A 579 15.46 5.86 87.95
CA ASP A 579 15.88 5.55 89.34
C ASP A 579 15.97 4.01 89.53
N TYR A 580 17.05 3.41 89.05
CA TYR A 580 17.50 2.08 89.47
C TYR A 580 18.58 2.26 90.53
N THR A 581 18.21 2.22 91.82
CA THR A 581 19.10 2.59 92.92
C THR A 581 20.31 1.66 93.13
N ILE A 582 21.49 2.31 93.30
CA ILE A 582 22.69 1.96 94.11
C ILE A 582 23.59 0.85 93.48
N THR A 583 24.83 1.05 93.05
CA THR A 583 25.99 1.80 93.61
C THR A 583 27.06 1.89 92.51
N GLU A 584 27.69 3.05 92.31
CA GLU A 584 29.14 3.26 92.15
C GLU A 584 29.47 4.57 91.41
N LEU A 585 30.48 5.25 91.95
CA LEU A 585 31.25 6.37 91.40
C LEU A 585 30.78 7.79 91.76
N GLU A 586 31.41 8.24 92.86
CA GLU A 586 31.71 9.60 93.27
C GLU A 586 31.96 10.58 92.11
N GLY A 587 31.46 11.82 92.22
CA GLY A 587 32.10 12.97 91.58
C GLY A 587 31.18 14.06 91.01
N ASN A 588 30.88 15.04 91.87
CA ASN A 588 30.68 16.47 91.53
C ASN A 588 29.52 16.93 90.61
N ALA A 589 28.53 17.51 91.30
CA ALA A 589 28.17 18.94 91.26
C ALA A 589 27.54 19.56 89.99
N ASN A 590 26.30 20.03 90.22
CA ASN A 590 25.68 21.27 89.74
C ASN A 590 25.21 21.34 88.27
N THR A 591 23.89 21.26 88.05
CA THR A 591 23.04 22.47 87.88
C THR A 591 21.55 22.10 87.82
N SER A 592 20.72 22.97 88.41
CA SER A 592 19.30 22.78 88.71
C SER A 592 18.37 22.76 87.48
N PRO A 593 17.23 22.04 87.53
CA PRO A 593 16.24 22.02 86.47
C PRO A 593 15.26 23.21 86.56
N LYS A 594 14.97 23.85 85.43
CA LYS A 594 13.76 24.67 85.28
C LYS A 594 12.63 23.78 84.78
N ALA A 595 11.52 23.89 85.51
CA ALA A 595 10.26 23.25 85.23
C ALA A 595 9.68 23.71 83.88
N ASP A 596 9.18 22.74 83.11
CA ASP A 596 8.01 22.93 82.27
C ASP A 596 7.02 21.81 82.57
N ARG A 597 5.89 22.21 83.15
CA ARG A 597 4.68 21.39 83.28
C ARG A 597 4.11 21.23 81.87
N ILE A 598 4.03 20.01 81.38
CA ILE A 598 3.17 19.66 80.25
C ILE A 598 2.23 18.54 80.69
N GLU A 599 0.94 18.82 80.48
CA GLU A 599 -0.24 18.07 80.89
C GLU A 599 -0.27 16.65 80.30
N ASP A 600 -0.34 15.64 81.17
CA ASP A 600 -0.46 14.21 80.81
C ASP A 600 -1.91 13.78 80.50
N ASN A 601 -2.85 14.71 80.39
CA ASN A 601 -4.29 14.43 80.20
C ASN A 601 -4.74 14.29 78.74
N THR A 602 -3.89 14.60 77.76
CA THR A 602 -4.23 14.53 76.32
C THR A 602 -3.98 13.16 75.68
N ALA A 603 -3.29 12.24 76.35
CA ALA A 603 -2.96 10.92 75.77
C ALA A 603 -4.14 9.94 75.72
N ASN A 604 -5.08 10.03 76.68
CA ASN A 604 -6.21 9.09 76.77
C ASN A 604 -7.33 9.38 75.77
N HIS A 605 -7.53 10.64 75.34
CA HIS A 605 -8.53 10.97 74.32
C HIS A 605 -8.12 10.56 72.89
N ALA A 606 -6.82 10.38 72.63
CA ALA A 606 -6.32 10.00 71.31
C ALA A 606 -6.41 8.49 70.99
N ILE A 607 -6.75 7.64 71.97
CA ILE A 607 -6.86 6.17 71.81
C ILE A 607 -8.27 5.77 71.35
N ASP A 608 -9.29 6.55 71.72
CA ASP A 608 -10.68 6.28 71.32
C ASP A 608 -10.90 6.44 69.81
N GLU A 609 -10.12 7.29 69.13
CA GLU A 609 -10.18 7.50 67.68
C GLU A 609 -9.45 6.42 66.84
N LEU A 610 -8.64 5.55 67.47
CA LEU A 610 -7.85 4.50 66.78
C LEU A 610 -8.60 3.16 66.75
N ASP A 611 -8.45 2.40 65.67
CA ASP A 611 -9.21 1.16 65.40
C ASP A 611 -8.59 -0.10 66.06
N PHE A 612 -8.51 -0.08 67.40
CA PHE A 612 -8.13 -1.24 68.22
C PHE A 612 -9.37 -2.01 68.68
N THR A 613 -9.23 -3.32 68.88
CA THR A 613 -10.28 -4.13 69.52
C THR A 613 -10.55 -3.63 70.94
N LYS A 614 -11.77 -3.85 71.44
CA LYS A 614 -12.15 -3.43 72.79
C LYS A 614 -11.23 -4.05 73.86
N GLU A 615 -10.82 -5.30 73.65
CA GLU A 615 -9.91 -6.05 74.51
C GLU A 615 -8.50 -5.44 74.54
N GLU A 616 -7.96 -5.02 73.39
CA GLU A 616 -6.66 -4.35 73.29
C GLU A 616 -6.67 -2.97 73.95
N LYS A 617 -7.73 -2.18 73.76
CA LYS A 617 -7.90 -0.86 74.41
C LYS A 617 -7.95 -1.01 75.93
N ASP A 618 -8.74 -1.97 76.42
CA ASP A 618 -8.89 -2.24 77.86
C ASP A 618 -7.57 -2.77 78.47
N HIS A 619 -6.86 -3.63 77.75
CA HIS A 619 -5.55 -4.15 78.18
C HIS A 619 -4.50 -3.04 78.26
N HIS A 620 -4.35 -2.23 77.22
CA HIS A 620 -3.39 -1.13 77.20
C HIS A 620 -3.70 -0.09 78.28
N ALA A 621 -4.96 0.30 78.44
CA ALA A 621 -5.38 1.24 79.49
C ALA A 621 -5.11 0.69 80.90
N LYS A 622 -5.24 -0.62 81.11
CA LYS A 622 -4.92 -1.28 82.37
C LYS A 622 -3.42 -1.24 82.67
N ILE A 623 -2.57 -1.56 81.69
CA ILE A 623 -1.10 -1.49 81.82
C ILE A 623 -0.65 -0.06 82.13
N VAL A 624 -1.15 0.95 81.38
CA VAL A 624 -0.83 2.37 81.61
C VAL A 624 -1.22 2.81 83.03
N ARG A 625 -2.41 2.42 83.50
CA ARG A 625 -2.86 2.72 84.88
C ARG A 625 -2.01 2.02 85.94
N GLN A 626 -1.61 0.77 85.70
CA GLN A 626 -0.74 0.02 86.62
C GLN A 626 0.65 0.66 86.71
N VAL A 627 1.26 1.02 85.58
CA VAL A 627 2.55 1.71 85.53
C VAL A 627 2.47 3.08 86.24
N SER A 628 1.41 3.86 86.01
CA SER A 628 1.21 5.14 86.71
C SER A 628 1.08 4.97 88.23
N LYS A 629 0.33 3.95 88.68
CA LYS A 629 0.21 3.63 90.12
C LYS A 629 1.55 3.20 90.73
N LEU A 630 2.27 2.30 90.06
CA LEU A 630 3.58 1.84 90.51
C LEU A 630 4.58 3.01 90.59
N ARG A 631 4.55 3.93 89.61
CA ARG A 631 5.37 5.14 89.60
C ARG A 631 5.01 6.10 90.74
N ASN A 632 3.73 6.26 91.04
CA ASN A 632 3.29 7.06 92.19
C ASN A 632 3.79 6.45 93.52
N VAL A 633 3.83 5.13 93.64
CA VAL A 633 4.40 4.43 94.82
C VAL A 633 5.91 4.62 94.91
N ILE A 634 6.64 4.56 93.79
CA ILE A 634 8.09 4.80 93.73
C ILE A 634 8.43 6.24 94.13
N ASN A 635 7.67 7.21 93.62
CA ASN A 635 7.85 8.64 93.88
C ASN A 635 7.27 9.12 95.22
N ASP A 636 6.53 8.27 95.94
CA ASP A 636 5.96 8.61 97.24
C ASP A 636 7.06 8.65 98.32
N LYS A 637 7.17 9.78 99.01
CA LYS A 637 8.13 9.97 100.11
C LYS A 637 7.75 9.16 101.36
N ALA A 638 6.51 8.69 101.46
CA ALA A 638 6.00 7.91 102.60
C ALA A 638 6.08 6.37 102.40
N ALA A 639 6.42 5.88 101.21
CA ALA A 639 6.52 4.44 100.93
C ALA A 639 7.81 3.81 101.47
N SER A 640 7.73 2.57 101.95
CA SER A 640 8.88 1.84 102.49
C SER A 640 9.85 1.36 101.39
N GLU A 641 11.14 1.22 101.72
CA GLU A 641 12.17 0.74 100.78
C GLU A 641 11.78 -0.58 100.08
N GLY A 642 11.19 -1.54 100.82
CA GLY A 642 10.72 -2.81 100.25
C GLY A 642 9.50 -2.68 99.33
N GLU A 643 8.62 -1.69 99.57
CA GLU A 643 7.50 -1.39 98.67
C GLU A 643 7.97 -0.71 97.39
N LYS A 644 8.96 0.19 97.48
CA LYS A 644 9.60 0.82 96.32
C LYS A 644 10.35 -0.21 95.48
N GLU A 645 11.07 -1.12 96.11
CA GLU A 645 11.82 -2.17 95.42
C GLU A 645 10.90 -3.17 94.70
N ASN A 646 9.79 -3.57 95.34
CA ASN A 646 8.77 -4.42 94.71
C ASN A 646 8.03 -3.68 93.58
N ALA A 647 7.72 -2.39 93.77
CA ALA A 647 7.12 -1.57 92.73
C ALA A 647 8.05 -1.40 91.53
N ASN A 648 9.36 -1.21 91.74
CA ASN A 648 10.37 -1.15 90.70
C ASN A 648 10.47 -2.49 89.94
N ARG A 649 10.53 -3.64 90.63
CA ARG A 649 10.54 -4.96 89.97
C ARG A 649 9.30 -5.20 89.12
N GLN A 650 8.12 -4.80 89.60
CA GLN A 650 6.88 -4.91 88.83
C GLN A 650 6.84 -3.95 87.64
N LEU A 651 7.40 -2.75 87.79
CA LEU A 651 7.49 -1.76 86.73
C LEU A 651 8.40 -2.28 85.60
N VAL A 652 9.59 -2.80 85.92
CA VAL A 652 10.53 -3.44 84.96
C VAL A 652 9.83 -4.53 84.14
N ARG A 653 9.00 -5.35 84.79
CA ARG A 653 8.29 -6.45 84.10
C ARG A 653 7.24 -5.96 83.11
N LEU A 654 6.61 -4.81 83.39
CA LEU A 654 5.56 -4.22 82.54
C LEU A 654 6.10 -3.25 81.48
N MET A 655 7.38 -2.86 81.57
CA MET A 655 8.02 -1.92 80.65
C MET A 655 8.06 -2.41 79.19
N PRO A 656 8.45 -3.66 78.88
CA PRO A 656 8.43 -4.16 77.50
C PRO A 656 7.04 -4.14 76.86
N GLU A 657 6.00 -4.56 77.59
CA GLU A 657 4.60 -4.51 77.14
C GLU A 657 4.11 -3.07 76.94
N LEU A 658 4.54 -2.12 77.78
CA LEU A 658 4.21 -0.71 77.64
C LEU A 658 4.88 -0.10 76.40
N ILE A 659 6.15 -0.41 76.16
CA ILE A 659 6.93 0.06 75.00
C ILE A 659 6.30 -0.48 73.71
N GLU A 660 6.04 -1.78 73.65
CA GLU A 660 5.39 -2.43 72.51
C GLU A 660 3.99 -1.86 72.25
N GLY A 661 3.17 -1.70 73.30
CA GLY A 661 1.83 -1.11 73.19
C GLY A 661 1.84 0.34 72.71
N LYS A 662 2.77 1.18 73.19
CA LYS A 662 2.91 2.56 72.72
C LYS A 662 3.44 2.63 71.29
N TYR A 663 4.31 1.70 70.90
CA TYR A 663 4.79 1.61 69.53
C TYR A 663 3.69 1.16 68.57
N LEU A 664 2.85 0.19 68.97
CA LEU A 664 1.67 -0.23 68.22
C LEU A 664 0.71 0.95 67.98
N ILE A 665 0.50 1.82 68.97
CA ILE A 665 -0.27 3.08 68.78
C ILE A 665 0.40 3.99 67.74
N ARG A 666 1.73 4.07 67.71
CA ARG A 666 2.47 4.84 66.70
C ARG A 666 2.31 4.24 65.30
N ILE A 667 2.37 2.91 65.17
CA ILE A 667 2.11 2.20 63.92
C ILE A 667 0.67 2.39 63.47
N GLU A 668 -0.30 2.32 64.37
CA GLU A 668 -1.71 2.59 64.03
C GLU A 668 -1.95 4.03 63.60
N LYS A 669 -1.29 5.01 64.23
CA LYS A 669 -1.29 6.39 63.73
C LYS A 669 -0.64 6.51 62.35
N LYS A 670 0.40 5.72 62.05
CA LYS A 670 0.98 5.65 60.69
C LYS A 670 -0.05 5.04 59.71
N ILE A 671 -0.76 3.97 60.09
CA ILE A 671 -1.77 3.30 59.26
C ILE A 671 -2.97 4.20 58.99
N ASP A 672 -3.49 4.90 60.00
CA ASP A 672 -4.55 5.89 59.83
C ASP A 672 -4.12 7.07 58.95
N LYS A 673 -2.84 7.48 59.06
CA LYS A 673 -2.28 8.49 58.16
C LYS A 673 -2.25 7.98 56.72
N ILE A 674 -1.84 6.73 56.49
CA ILE A 674 -1.86 6.07 55.17
C ILE A 674 -3.30 5.95 54.66
N GLU A 675 -4.25 5.55 55.51
CA GLU A 675 -5.66 5.42 55.13
C GLU A 675 -6.27 6.78 54.78
N LYS A 676 -5.97 7.83 55.56
CA LYS A 676 -6.39 9.21 55.26
C LYS A 676 -5.73 9.74 53.99
N GLN A 677 -4.46 9.41 53.73
CA GLN A 677 -3.79 9.77 52.49
C GLN A 677 -4.44 9.08 51.29
N ARG A 678 -4.78 7.80 51.41
CA ARG A 678 -5.44 7.05 50.34
C ARG A 678 -6.87 7.53 50.08
N LYS A 679 -7.62 7.89 51.12
CA LYS A 679 -8.96 8.53 51.01
C LYS A 679 -8.95 9.87 50.29
N LYS A 680 -7.83 10.62 50.35
CA LYS A 680 -7.69 11.90 49.64
C LYS A 680 -7.54 11.73 48.13
N LEU A 681 -7.00 10.59 47.69
CA LEU A 681 -6.76 10.29 46.28
C LEU A 681 -8.03 9.92 45.48
N ASN A 682 -9.22 10.25 45.98
CA ASN A 682 -10.50 9.84 45.38
C ASN A 682 -10.73 10.47 43.99
N VAL A 683 -10.85 9.63 42.98
CA VAL A 683 -11.12 10.04 41.59
C VAL A 683 -12.62 9.90 41.29
N LYS A 684 -13.32 11.02 41.12
CA LYS A 684 -14.78 11.04 40.87
C LYS A 684 -15.18 11.00 39.40
N ASN A 685 -14.32 11.52 38.53
CA ASN A 685 -14.52 11.59 37.09
C ASN A 685 -13.18 11.39 36.38
N LEU A 686 -13.23 11.00 35.11
CA LEU A 686 -12.05 10.78 34.29
C LEU A 686 -11.80 11.98 33.38
N SER A 687 -10.70 12.70 33.60
CA SER A 687 -10.32 13.90 32.84
C SER A 687 -8.84 14.24 33.06
N PHE A 688 -8.25 15.08 32.21
CA PHE A 688 -6.91 15.59 32.46
C PHE A 688 -6.84 16.32 33.81
N ASN A 689 -7.86 17.12 34.14
CA ASN A 689 -7.92 17.86 35.40
C ASN A 689 -7.86 16.95 36.63
N SER A 690 -8.65 15.88 36.66
CA SER A 690 -8.65 14.95 37.79
C SER A 690 -7.37 14.13 37.85
N TYR A 691 -6.76 13.78 36.71
CA TYR A 691 -5.44 13.14 36.69
C TYR A 691 -4.33 14.08 37.19
N TYR A 692 -4.35 15.35 36.82
CA TYR A 692 -3.40 16.35 37.29
C TYR A 692 -3.47 16.52 38.82
N GLU A 693 -4.67 16.70 39.36
CA GLU A 693 -4.93 16.77 40.80
C GLU A 693 -4.42 15.49 41.52
N PHE A 694 -4.72 14.31 40.97
CA PHE A 694 -4.26 13.03 41.50
C PHE A 694 -2.72 12.89 41.46
N ALA A 695 -2.09 13.26 40.35
CA ALA A 695 -0.65 13.14 40.17
C ALA A 695 0.13 14.04 41.13
N LEU A 696 -0.33 15.28 41.36
CA LEU A 696 0.30 16.20 42.31
C LEU A 696 0.23 15.70 43.76
N GLU A 697 -0.82 14.98 44.14
CA GLU A 697 -0.90 14.37 45.47
C GLU A 697 -0.10 13.07 45.58
N ARG A 698 -0.08 12.24 44.52
CA ARG A 698 0.49 10.89 44.56
C ARG A 698 1.99 10.84 44.30
N ILE A 699 2.53 11.65 43.39
CA ILE A 699 3.97 11.64 43.04
C ILE A 699 4.85 11.93 44.27
N PRO A 700 4.58 12.96 45.11
CA PRO A 700 5.36 13.21 46.32
C PRO A 700 5.35 12.05 47.33
N GLN A 701 4.24 11.31 47.41
CA GLN A 701 4.14 10.10 48.24
C GLN A 701 5.06 9.01 47.71
N ILE A 702 5.03 8.75 46.39
CA ILE A 702 5.91 7.77 45.75
C ILE A 702 7.39 8.15 45.94
N MET A 703 7.73 9.43 45.78
CA MET A 703 9.09 9.95 46.02
C MET A 703 9.55 9.67 47.46
N THR A 704 8.68 9.91 48.44
CA THR A 704 8.97 9.68 49.87
C THR A 704 9.07 8.18 50.18
N GLU A 705 8.11 7.38 49.72
CA GLU A 705 8.04 5.92 49.94
C GLU A 705 9.26 5.21 49.36
N LYS A 706 9.67 5.59 48.15
CA LYS A 706 10.74 4.88 47.42
C LYS A 706 12.09 5.57 47.49
N LYS A 707 12.19 6.75 48.12
CA LYS A 707 13.38 7.61 48.16
C LYS A 707 13.94 7.88 46.77
N ILE A 708 13.05 8.30 45.88
CA ILE A 708 13.34 8.58 44.46
C ILE A 708 13.16 10.08 44.22
N ASP A 709 14.01 10.63 43.36
CA ASP A 709 13.94 12.02 42.93
C ASP A 709 13.12 12.16 41.64
N PHE A 710 12.26 13.18 41.60
CA PHE A 710 11.39 13.55 40.47
C PHE A 710 11.05 15.03 40.59
N ASP A 711 11.23 15.78 39.51
CA ASP A 711 10.99 17.21 39.48
C ASP A 711 9.48 17.51 39.36
N ILE A 712 8.79 17.44 40.50
CA ILE A 712 7.34 17.66 40.59
C ILE A 712 6.96 19.11 40.33
N ASP A 713 7.81 20.07 40.68
CA ASP A 713 7.52 21.49 40.49
C ASP A 713 7.54 21.85 39.01
N ASN A 714 8.53 21.37 38.27
CA ASN A 714 8.57 21.51 36.81
C ASN A 714 7.44 20.75 36.12
N PHE A 715 7.13 19.53 36.57
CA PHE A 715 6.00 18.76 36.06
C PHE A 715 4.67 19.51 36.26
N ALA A 716 4.44 20.06 37.46
CA ALA A 716 3.24 20.81 37.79
C ALA A 716 3.10 22.05 36.91
N ALA A 717 4.17 22.83 36.77
CA ALA A 717 4.18 24.09 36.01
C ALA A 717 3.94 23.87 34.51
N ILE A 718 4.53 22.83 33.90
CA ILE A 718 4.36 22.55 32.47
C ILE A 718 2.95 22.03 32.17
N LEU A 719 2.39 21.19 33.03
CA LEU A 719 1.05 20.63 32.83
C LEU A 719 -0.07 21.62 33.22
N GLU A 720 0.22 22.64 34.04
CA GLU A 720 -0.75 23.64 34.50
C GLU A 720 -1.45 24.36 33.33
N GLN A 721 -0.77 24.55 32.20
CA GLN A 721 -1.37 25.17 31.00
C GLN A 721 -2.60 24.41 30.45
N PHE A 722 -2.73 23.11 30.74
CA PHE A 722 -3.88 22.27 30.36
C PHE A 722 -4.87 22.03 31.52
N TYR A 723 -4.53 22.51 32.72
CA TYR A 723 -5.38 22.41 33.91
C TYR A 723 -6.41 23.55 33.94
N LYS A 724 -7.39 23.47 34.86
CA LYS A 724 -8.46 24.47 35.03
C LYS A 724 -7.90 25.89 35.16
N GLY A 725 -8.28 26.77 34.24
CA GLY A 725 -7.80 28.16 34.17
C GLY A 725 -6.53 28.37 33.34
N GLY A 726 -5.93 27.31 32.78
CA GLY A 726 -4.81 27.39 31.85
C GLY A 726 -5.23 27.76 30.42
N GLU A 727 -4.28 28.23 29.60
CA GLU A 727 -4.55 28.70 28.23
C GLU A 727 -5.10 27.58 27.31
N LEU A 728 -4.77 26.32 27.59
CA LEU A 728 -5.14 25.14 26.80
C LEU A 728 -6.08 24.18 27.55
N GLU A 729 -6.79 24.64 28.60
CA GLU A 729 -7.69 23.83 29.43
C GLU A 729 -8.63 22.94 28.58
N HIS A 730 -9.24 23.53 27.56
CA HIS A 730 -10.24 22.86 26.74
C HIS A 730 -9.69 21.71 25.89
N THR A 731 -8.41 21.72 25.53
CA THR A 731 -7.80 20.77 24.58
C THR A 731 -7.89 19.32 25.05
N LEU A 732 -7.71 19.07 26.36
CA LEU A 732 -7.64 17.73 26.96
C LEU A 732 -8.79 17.38 27.91
N ASN A 733 -9.75 18.29 28.08
CA ASN A 733 -10.85 18.11 29.05
C ASN A 733 -12.24 18.10 28.41
N ASN A 734 -12.42 18.60 27.19
CA ASN A 734 -13.70 18.57 26.51
C ASN A 734 -13.96 17.19 25.89
N ASP A 735 -15.18 16.69 25.98
CA ASP A 735 -15.56 15.47 25.28
C ASP A 735 -15.63 15.71 23.77
N LEU A 736 -15.09 14.76 23.00
CA LEU A 736 -15.24 14.76 21.55
C LEU A 736 -16.72 14.51 21.21
N ASP A 737 -17.24 15.18 20.18
CA ASP A 737 -18.59 14.90 19.71
C ASP A 737 -18.70 13.43 19.29
N LYS A 738 -19.60 12.69 19.96
CA LYS A 738 -19.80 11.26 19.72
C LYS A 738 -20.28 10.97 18.29
N SER A 739 -20.88 11.96 17.63
CA SER A 739 -21.27 11.88 16.22
C SER A 739 -20.09 11.52 15.30
N LEU A 740 -18.86 11.96 15.62
CA LEU A 740 -17.67 11.73 14.81
C LEU A 740 -17.29 10.24 14.69
N PHE A 741 -17.66 9.42 15.67
CA PHE A 741 -17.45 7.98 15.56
C PHE A 741 -18.33 7.37 14.47
N ASP A 742 -19.46 8.00 14.14
CA ASP A 742 -20.37 7.53 13.11
C ASP A 742 -20.05 7.98 11.70
N GLU A 743 -19.42 9.15 11.56
CA GLU A 743 -19.09 9.78 10.27
C GLU A 743 -18.19 8.92 9.37
N LYS A 744 -18.51 8.80 8.09
CA LYS A 744 -17.68 8.03 7.14
C LYS A 744 -16.41 8.76 6.73
N PHE A 745 -16.44 10.09 6.72
CA PHE A 745 -15.30 10.91 6.32
C PHE A 745 -15.07 12.05 7.30
N ILE A 746 -13.85 12.13 7.83
CA ILE A 746 -13.45 13.16 8.79
C ILE A 746 -12.13 13.76 8.30
N VAL A 747 -12.09 15.08 8.16
CA VAL A 747 -10.89 15.83 7.80
C VAL A 747 -10.53 16.76 8.96
N PHE A 748 -9.31 16.64 9.48
CA PHE A 748 -8.75 17.55 10.47
C PHE A 748 -7.76 18.49 9.80
N GLU A 749 -8.12 19.76 9.67
CA GLU A 749 -7.26 20.81 9.13
C GLU A 749 -6.43 21.42 10.27
N ILE A 750 -5.12 21.18 10.23
CA ILE A 750 -4.19 21.56 11.30
C ILE A 750 -3.13 22.55 10.83
N ASP A 751 -3.32 23.23 9.69
CA ASP A 751 -2.34 24.17 9.13
C ASP A 751 -2.01 25.31 10.09
N LYS A 752 -3.02 25.86 10.79
CA LYS A 752 -2.84 26.98 11.73
C LYS A 752 -1.99 26.66 12.96
N ILE A 753 -1.84 25.38 13.29
CA ILE A 753 -1.08 24.92 14.45
C ILE A 753 0.21 24.21 14.07
N LYS A 754 0.51 24.00 12.78
CA LYS A 754 1.66 23.20 12.31
C LYS A 754 3.03 23.62 12.85
N ASP A 755 3.19 24.91 13.15
CA ASP A 755 4.42 25.49 13.67
C ASP A 755 4.41 25.63 15.21
N ASP A 756 3.30 25.27 15.88
CA ASP A 756 3.18 25.26 17.34
C ASP A 756 3.83 23.98 17.91
N PRO A 757 4.94 24.09 18.65
CA PRO A 757 5.71 22.94 19.11
C PRO A 757 5.00 22.11 20.20
N ILE A 758 3.99 22.68 20.87
CA ILE A 758 3.28 22.02 21.97
C ILE A 758 1.94 21.46 21.47
N LEU A 759 1.16 22.29 20.79
CA LEU A 759 -0.22 21.96 20.45
C LEU A 759 -0.32 20.96 19.28
N PHE A 760 0.54 21.10 18.26
CA PHE A 760 0.47 20.27 17.06
C PHE A 760 0.66 18.77 17.35
N PRO A 761 1.71 18.34 18.09
CA PRO A 761 1.88 16.93 18.40
C PRO A 761 0.74 16.35 19.24
N ILE A 762 0.13 17.16 20.13
CA ILE A 762 -1.01 16.75 20.97
C ILE A 762 -2.25 16.52 20.11
N VAL A 763 -2.58 17.45 19.22
CA VAL A 763 -3.74 17.32 18.33
C VAL A 763 -3.59 16.11 17.40
N VAL A 764 -2.39 15.87 16.84
CA VAL A 764 -2.12 14.68 16.01
C VAL A 764 -2.34 13.39 16.81
N LEU A 765 -1.88 13.32 18.06
CA LEU A 765 -2.12 12.17 18.95
C LEU A 765 -3.60 11.94 19.22
N ILE A 766 -4.36 13.00 19.49
CA ILE A 766 -5.81 12.94 19.69
C ILE A 766 -6.48 12.34 18.45
N ILE A 767 -6.15 12.83 17.25
CA ILE A 767 -6.74 12.35 15.99
C ILE A 767 -6.41 10.86 15.76
N MET A 768 -5.18 10.44 16.05
CA MET A 768 -4.78 9.05 15.97
C MET A 768 -5.55 8.16 16.96
N ASP A 769 -5.82 8.63 18.19
CA ASP A 769 -6.64 7.90 19.18
C ASP A 769 -8.10 7.80 18.74
N VAL A 770 -8.69 8.87 18.20
CA VAL A 770 -10.03 8.85 17.58
C VAL A 770 -10.11 7.77 16.51
N PHE A 771 -9.12 7.71 15.62
CA PHE A 771 -9.06 6.69 14.58
C PHE A 771 -8.95 5.27 15.14
N LEU A 772 -8.08 5.05 16.14
CA LEU A 772 -7.93 3.74 16.80
C LEU A 772 -9.23 3.28 17.47
N GLN A 773 -9.95 4.18 18.14
CA GLN A 773 -11.24 3.89 18.74
C GLN A 773 -12.28 3.52 17.66
N LYS A 774 -12.37 4.33 16.60
CA LYS A 774 -13.28 4.07 15.46
C LYS A 774 -13.02 2.70 14.83
N MET A 775 -11.75 2.35 14.63
CA MET A 775 -11.33 1.05 14.09
C MET A 775 -11.75 -0.13 14.98
N ARG A 776 -11.83 0.04 16.30
CA ARG A 776 -12.26 -1.03 17.22
C ARG A 776 -13.78 -1.16 17.32
N LEU A 777 -14.48 -0.03 17.29
CA LEU A 777 -15.93 0.01 17.43
C LEU A 777 -16.64 -0.39 16.13
N LYS A 778 -16.12 0.02 14.98
CA LYS A 778 -16.75 -0.22 13.67
C LYS A 778 -16.10 -1.37 12.92
N LYS A 779 -16.94 -2.17 12.26
CA LYS A 779 -16.50 -3.17 11.26
C LYS A 779 -16.32 -2.52 9.89
N GLY A 780 -15.62 -3.17 8.97
CA GLY A 780 -15.34 -2.68 7.61
C GLY A 780 -13.94 -2.09 7.45
N ARG A 781 -13.63 -1.51 6.29
CA ARG A 781 -12.34 -0.85 6.01
C ARG A 781 -12.27 0.50 6.74
N LYS A 782 -11.08 0.87 7.20
CA LYS A 782 -10.79 2.18 7.81
C LYS A 782 -9.44 2.68 7.31
N ALA A 783 -9.35 3.92 6.89
CA ALA A 783 -8.11 4.54 6.44
C ALA A 783 -7.77 5.75 7.30
N LEU A 784 -6.53 5.79 7.81
CA LEU A 784 -5.93 7.00 8.36
C LEU A 784 -4.90 7.51 7.36
N ILE A 785 -5.08 8.74 6.88
CA ILE A 785 -4.15 9.38 5.94
C ILE A 785 -3.59 10.63 6.60
N ILE A 786 -2.27 10.71 6.65
CA ILE A 786 -1.53 11.79 7.30
C ILE A 786 -0.74 12.55 6.23
N GLU A 787 -1.15 13.77 5.89
CA GLU A 787 -0.44 14.64 4.95
C GLU A 787 0.42 15.68 5.69
N GLU A 788 1.70 15.78 5.31
CA GLU A 788 2.77 16.66 5.83
C GLU A 788 2.90 16.79 7.37
N ALA A 789 2.19 15.99 8.16
CA ALA A 789 2.27 16.06 9.61
C ALA A 789 3.50 15.33 10.19
N TRP A 790 4.50 14.98 9.37
CA TRP A 790 5.68 14.24 9.81
C TRP A 790 6.59 15.03 10.75
N LYS A 791 6.55 16.38 10.72
CA LYS A 791 7.25 17.21 11.71
C LYS A 791 6.84 16.87 13.15
N ALA A 792 5.56 16.55 13.38
CA ALA A 792 5.08 16.05 14.67
C ALA A 792 5.59 14.63 15.00
N ILE A 793 5.93 13.84 13.98
CA ILE A 793 6.38 12.45 14.08
C ILE A 793 7.88 12.34 14.43
N SER A 794 8.60 13.47 14.44
CA SER A 794 10.05 13.51 14.67
C SER A 794 10.47 13.18 16.12
N SER A 795 9.59 13.28 17.11
CA SER A 795 9.95 12.95 18.50
C SER A 795 10.03 11.43 18.71
N PRO A 796 11.03 10.93 19.47
CA PRO A 796 11.17 9.50 19.76
C PRO A 796 9.90 8.87 20.36
N THR A 797 9.24 9.61 21.25
CA THR A 797 8.00 9.19 21.93
C THR A 797 6.84 9.02 20.95
N MET A 798 6.67 9.95 19.99
CA MET A 798 5.60 9.90 18.99
C MET A 798 5.78 8.74 18.03
N ALA A 799 7.01 8.50 17.60
CA ALA A 799 7.24 7.46 16.63
C ALA A 799 7.08 6.04 17.18
N GLY A 800 7.36 5.84 18.47
CA GLY A 800 6.98 4.61 19.17
C GLY A 800 5.48 4.34 19.03
N TYR A 801 4.65 5.39 19.13
CA TYR A 801 3.21 5.30 18.99
C TYR A 801 2.77 5.05 17.53
N ILE A 802 3.38 5.71 16.55
CA ILE A 802 3.08 5.46 15.13
C ILE A 802 3.47 4.05 14.70
N LYS A 803 4.63 3.56 15.15
CA LYS A 803 5.05 2.18 14.93
C LYS A 803 4.03 1.20 15.52
N TYR A 804 3.49 1.52 16.69
CA TYR A 804 2.39 0.76 17.30
C TYR A 804 1.10 0.83 16.46
N LEU A 805 0.69 2.02 16.01
CA LEU A 805 -0.47 2.22 15.15
C LEU A 805 -0.36 1.34 13.89
N TYR A 806 0.73 1.46 13.13
CA TYR A 806 0.95 0.70 11.89
C TYR A 806 0.88 -0.82 12.11
N LYS A 807 1.45 -1.31 13.23
CA LYS A 807 1.39 -2.73 13.63
C LYS A 807 0.00 -3.20 14.06
N THR A 808 -0.84 -2.28 14.51
CA THR A 808 -2.20 -2.55 14.98
C THR A 808 -3.19 -2.50 13.83
N VAL A 809 -3.15 -1.43 13.03
CA VAL A 809 -4.02 -1.19 11.86
C VAL A 809 -4.07 -2.39 10.91
N ARG A 810 -2.92 -3.03 10.65
CA ARG A 810 -2.85 -4.23 9.80
C ARG A 810 -3.72 -5.40 10.28
N LYS A 811 -4.03 -5.49 11.59
CA LYS A 811 -4.88 -6.53 12.20
C LYS A 811 -6.38 -6.27 12.06
N PHE A 812 -6.79 -5.02 11.80
CA PHE A 812 -8.19 -4.58 11.82
C PHE A 812 -8.72 -4.16 10.44
N ASN A 813 -8.19 -4.77 9.37
CA ASN A 813 -8.49 -4.39 7.99
C ASN A 813 -8.37 -2.87 7.71
N GLY A 814 -7.43 -2.22 8.39
CA GLY A 814 -7.18 -0.80 8.23
C GLY A 814 -6.02 -0.49 7.28
N ILE A 815 -5.99 0.76 6.84
CA ILE A 815 -5.02 1.37 5.95
C ILE A 815 -4.41 2.55 6.73
N ALA A 816 -3.09 2.58 6.91
CA ALA A 816 -2.40 3.75 7.45
C ALA A 816 -1.44 4.30 6.38
N GLY A 817 -1.60 5.58 6.05
CA GLY A 817 -0.86 6.26 4.99
C GLY A 817 -0.17 7.51 5.49
N VAL A 818 1.08 7.71 5.08
CA VAL A 818 1.79 8.98 5.23
C VAL A 818 2.12 9.53 3.86
N VAL A 819 1.87 10.83 3.68
CA VAL A 819 2.02 11.58 2.44
C VAL A 819 2.96 12.77 2.71
N THR A 820 4.10 12.86 2.01
CA THR A 820 5.11 13.92 2.22
C THR A 820 5.66 14.48 0.90
N GLN A 821 6.13 15.74 0.91
CA GLN A 821 6.82 16.38 -0.23
C GLN A 821 8.33 16.43 -0.09
N GLU A 822 8.86 16.59 1.13
CA GLU A 822 10.30 16.78 1.29
C GLU A 822 11.01 15.46 1.57
N LEU A 823 12.11 15.30 0.85
CA LEU A 823 12.90 14.09 0.91
C LEU A 823 13.80 14.05 2.15
N ASN A 824 14.32 15.20 2.58
CA ASN A 824 15.22 15.27 3.75
C ASN A 824 14.53 14.72 4.99
N ASP A 825 13.23 14.97 5.10
CA ASP A 825 12.32 14.47 6.14
C ASP A 825 12.38 12.95 6.32
N VAL A 826 12.61 12.24 5.21
CA VAL A 826 12.72 10.78 5.15
C VAL A 826 14.15 10.31 5.42
N ILE A 827 15.15 11.04 4.93
CA ILE A 827 16.57 10.69 5.02
C ILE A 827 17.08 10.92 6.45
N ASP A 828 16.75 12.06 7.03
CA ASP A 828 17.37 12.57 8.25
C ASP A 828 16.76 11.97 9.53
N SER A 829 15.64 11.25 9.42
CA SER A 829 14.94 10.62 10.54
C SER A 829 15.03 9.09 10.50
N PRO A 830 15.94 8.47 11.29
CA PRO A 830 16.00 7.01 11.45
C PRO A 830 14.66 6.42 11.92
N ILE A 831 13.94 7.24 12.67
CA ILE A 831 12.67 6.96 13.28
C ILE A 831 11.55 6.80 12.22
N VAL A 832 11.46 7.74 11.26
CA VAL A 832 10.49 7.67 10.14
C VAL A 832 10.75 6.43 9.29
N LYS A 833 12.03 6.14 9.00
CA LYS A 833 12.43 4.94 8.26
C LYS A 833 11.96 3.65 8.94
N GLU A 834 12.21 3.51 10.24
CA GLU A 834 11.83 2.31 10.98
C GLU A 834 10.33 2.17 11.25
N ALA A 835 9.66 3.29 11.55
CA ALA A 835 8.26 3.28 11.98
C ALA A 835 7.29 3.25 10.79
N ILE A 836 7.60 3.95 9.70
CA ILE A 836 6.68 4.13 8.56
C ILE A 836 7.15 3.28 7.39
N ILE A 837 8.32 3.56 6.81
CA ILE A 837 8.75 2.94 5.55
C ILE A 837 8.86 1.42 5.66
N ASN A 838 9.48 0.91 6.74
CA ASN A 838 9.61 -0.53 6.95
C ASN A 838 8.28 -1.24 7.28
N ASN A 839 7.24 -0.50 7.68
CA ASN A 839 5.92 -1.07 7.97
C ASN A 839 4.87 -0.73 6.89
N SER A 840 5.30 -0.13 5.78
CA SER A 840 4.48 0.16 4.59
C SER A 840 4.88 -0.79 3.46
N ASP A 841 4.00 -1.74 3.14
CA ASP A 841 4.21 -2.63 1.99
C ASP A 841 3.89 -1.92 0.67
N VAL A 842 3.11 -0.84 0.73
CA VAL A 842 2.75 -0.03 -0.44
C VAL A 842 3.59 1.24 -0.48
N LYS A 843 4.21 1.51 -1.62
CA LYS A 843 4.99 2.73 -1.88
C LYS A 843 4.44 3.41 -3.12
N ILE A 844 4.16 4.70 -3.00
CA ILE A 844 3.59 5.53 -4.05
C ILE A 844 4.57 6.67 -4.30
N LEU A 845 5.10 6.76 -5.51
CA LEU A 845 6.04 7.80 -5.90
C LEU A 845 5.49 8.54 -7.11
N LEU A 846 5.31 9.84 -6.98
CA LEU A 846 4.98 10.72 -8.11
C LEU A 846 6.28 11.12 -8.84
N ASP A 847 6.20 12.06 -9.78
CA ASP A 847 7.36 12.54 -10.54
C ASP A 847 8.53 12.97 -9.62
N GLN A 848 9.62 12.19 -9.69
CA GLN A 848 10.86 12.40 -8.91
C GLN A 848 11.93 13.17 -9.69
N SER A 849 11.62 13.78 -10.84
CA SER A 849 12.61 14.46 -11.69
C SER A 849 13.39 15.56 -10.96
N LYS A 850 12.76 16.23 -9.98
CA LYS A 850 13.41 17.25 -9.12
C LYS A 850 14.48 16.68 -8.17
N PHE A 851 14.49 15.36 -7.95
CA PHE A 851 15.40 14.69 -7.03
C PHE A 851 16.45 13.81 -7.73
N LYS A 852 16.65 13.99 -9.04
CA LYS A 852 17.55 13.16 -9.85
C LYS A 852 18.94 12.97 -9.24
N ASP A 853 19.52 14.04 -8.68
CA ASP A 853 20.87 14.03 -8.10
C ASP A 853 20.96 13.26 -6.77
N ARG A 854 19.86 13.17 -6.01
CA ARG A 854 19.80 12.49 -4.69
C ARG A 854 19.04 11.17 -4.75
N TYR A 855 18.62 10.75 -5.93
CA TYR A 855 17.78 9.56 -6.11
C TYR A 855 18.46 8.26 -5.64
N GLY A 856 19.80 8.23 -5.65
CA GLY A 856 20.57 7.12 -5.07
C GLY A 856 20.22 6.87 -3.60
N ASP A 857 20.11 7.94 -2.80
CA ASP A 857 19.78 7.86 -1.38
C ASP A 857 18.32 7.41 -1.17
N ILE A 858 17.40 7.96 -1.97
CA ILE A 858 15.97 7.56 -1.97
C ILE A 858 15.85 6.07 -2.21
N SER A 859 16.53 5.59 -3.26
CA SER A 859 16.46 4.20 -3.65
C SER A 859 17.06 3.29 -2.59
N ALA A 860 18.13 3.70 -1.91
CA ALA A 860 18.75 2.91 -0.85
C ALA A 860 17.82 2.83 0.38
N ILE A 861 17.15 3.93 0.74
CA ILE A 861 16.22 3.97 1.88
C ILE A 861 14.96 3.16 1.61
N LEU A 862 14.39 3.28 0.41
CA LEU A 862 13.18 2.56 0.02
C LEU A 862 13.45 1.11 -0.42
N GLY A 863 14.71 0.71 -0.57
CA GLY A 863 15.11 -0.63 -0.99
C GLY A 863 14.64 -0.98 -2.41
N LEU A 864 14.73 -0.02 -3.34
CA LEU A 864 14.23 -0.20 -4.72
C LEU A 864 15.19 -1.02 -5.58
N THR A 865 14.62 -1.89 -6.43
CA THR A 865 15.38 -2.67 -7.43
C THR A 865 15.72 -1.82 -8.65
N GLU A 866 16.68 -2.25 -9.48
CA GLU A 866 17.03 -1.54 -10.73
C GLU A 866 15.83 -1.39 -11.69
N VAL A 867 14.99 -2.43 -11.80
CA VAL A 867 13.77 -2.41 -12.60
C VAL A 867 12.80 -1.34 -12.09
N GLN A 868 12.62 -1.25 -10.75
CA GLN A 868 11.78 -0.24 -10.12
C GLN A 868 12.30 1.18 -10.34
N LYS A 869 13.62 1.38 -10.22
CA LYS A 869 14.26 2.66 -10.53
C LYS A 869 13.94 3.08 -11.97
N GLN A 870 14.13 2.18 -12.93
CA GLN A 870 13.84 2.43 -14.34
C GLN A 870 12.37 2.83 -14.54
N GLN A 871 11.41 2.13 -13.91
CA GLN A 871 9.99 2.48 -14.00
C GLN A 871 9.72 3.91 -13.50
N ILE A 872 10.26 4.28 -12.34
CA ILE A 872 10.03 5.60 -11.73
C ILE A 872 10.53 6.73 -12.64
N PHE A 873 11.64 6.55 -13.36
CA PHE A 873 12.13 7.56 -14.30
C PHE A 873 11.33 7.67 -15.61
N THR A 874 10.43 6.73 -15.88
CA THR A 874 9.48 6.84 -17.00
C THR A 874 8.25 7.68 -16.65
N VAL A 875 8.00 7.94 -15.37
CA VAL A 875 6.84 8.70 -14.88
C VAL A 875 6.81 10.10 -15.52
N ASN A 876 5.76 10.40 -16.29
CA ASN A 876 5.57 11.65 -17.04
C ASN A 876 6.63 11.95 -18.11
N ALA A 877 7.48 10.98 -18.46
CA ALA A 877 8.62 11.18 -19.35
C ALA A 877 8.40 10.61 -20.76
N LEU A 878 7.42 9.72 -20.92
CA LEU A 878 7.06 9.16 -22.22
C LEU A 878 6.21 10.16 -23.02
N PRO A 879 6.32 10.16 -24.36
CA PRO A 879 5.54 11.06 -25.20
C PRO A 879 4.04 10.81 -25.00
N PRO A 880 3.21 11.87 -24.84
CA PRO A 880 1.77 11.71 -24.72
C PRO A 880 1.20 11.13 -26.01
N LYS A 881 0.23 10.21 -25.91
CA LYS A 881 -0.49 9.73 -27.09
C LYS A 881 -1.44 10.81 -27.62
N GLU A 882 -1.55 10.88 -28.93
CA GLU A 882 -2.42 11.82 -29.63
C GLU A 882 -3.89 11.63 -29.20
N GLY A 883 -4.57 12.71 -28.85
CA GLY A 883 -5.97 12.68 -28.42
C GLY A 883 -6.22 12.32 -26.96
N ILE A 884 -5.19 12.02 -26.17
CA ILE A 884 -5.31 11.82 -24.72
C ILE A 884 -5.03 13.16 -24.00
N PRO A 885 -5.93 13.62 -23.11
CA PRO A 885 -5.70 14.80 -22.30
C PRO A 885 -4.42 14.67 -21.45
N TYR A 886 -3.83 15.81 -21.11
CA TYR A 886 -2.71 15.84 -20.18
C TYR A 886 -3.12 15.21 -18.85
N HIS A 887 -2.37 14.19 -18.44
CA HIS A 887 -2.56 13.48 -17.19
C HIS A 887 -1.23 13.35 -16.44
N LYS A 888 -1.30 13.08 -15.14
CA LYS A 888 -0.12 12.81 -14.32
C LYS A 888 0.02 11.31 -14.12
N GLU A 889 1.23 10.80 -14.26
CA GLU A 889 1.57 9.43 -13.91
C GLU A 889 2.00 9.32 -12.45
N VAL A 890 1.75 8.15 -11.87
CA VAL A 890 2.17 7.75 -10.52
C VAL A 890 2.75 6.34 -10.60
N TRP A 891 3.87 6.12 -9.91
CA TRP A 891 4.43 4.80 -9.72
C TRP A 891 3.92 4.22 -8.40
N ILE A 892 3.44 2.98 -8.44
CA ILE A 892 2.90 2.28 -7.28
C ILE A 892 3.59 0.93 -7.16
N SER A 893 4.19 0.68 -6.00
CA SER A 893 4.73 -0.62 -5.59
C SER A 893 3.88 -1.21 -4.48
N ARG A 894 3.57 -2.50 -4.60
CA ARG A 894 2.81 -3.32 -3.67
C ARG A 894 3.64 -4.56 -3.41
N GLY A 895 4.43 -4.54 -2.33
CA GLY A 895 5.44 -5.55 -2.07
C GLY A 895 6.53 -5.53 -3.15
N GLN A 896 6.70 -6.64 -3.87
CA GLN A 896 7.68 -6.75 -4.96
C GLN A 896 7.12 -6.31 -6.32
N TYR A 897 5.80 -6.37 -6.49
CA TYR A 897 5.17 -5.96 -7.74
C TYR A 897 5.09 -4.43 -7.80
N SER A 898 5.40 -3.84 -8.95
CA SER A 898 5.35 -2.39 -9.14
C SER A 898 5.08 -2.01 -10.58
N ASP A 899 4.39 -0.90 -10.76
CA ASP A 899 4.01 -0.43 -12.09
C ASP A 899 3.68 1.07 -12.09
N VAL A 900 3.56 1.65 -13.29
CA VAL A 900 3.20 3.05 -13.52
C VAL A 900 1.77 3.14 -14.03
N TYR A 901 1.00 4.04 -13.41
CA TYR A 901 -0.40 4.28 -13.72
C TYR A 901 -0.63 5.76 -13.99
N SER A 902 -1.64 6.05 -14.79
CA SER A 902 -2.03 7.42 -15.11
C SER A 902 -3.24 7.84 -14.26
N VAL A 903 -3.14 9.01 -13.64
CA VAL A 903 -4.19 9.66 -12.86
C VAL A 903 -4.96 10.59 -13.80
N GLU A 904 -6.00 10.04 -14.40
CA GLU A 904 -6.95 10.77 -15.25
C GLU A 904 -8.33 10.66 -14.62
N VAL A 905 -8.96 11.81 -14.38
CA VAL A 905 -10.30 11.91 -13.78
C VAL A 905 -11.20 12.73 -14.71
N PRO A 906 -12.49 12.42 -14.78
CA PRO A 906 -13.44 13.19 -15.57
C PRO A 906 -13.65 14.59 -14.97
N PRO A 907 -14.17 15.56 -15.73
CA PRO A 907 -14.43 16.91 -15.25
C PRO A 907 -15.30 16.96 -13.98
N GLU A 908 -16.27 16.05 -13.86
CA GLU A 908 -17.17 15.98 -12.71
C GLU A 908 -16.42 15.65 -11.42
N TRP A 909 -15.42 14.78 -11.49
CA TRP A 909 -14.53 14.48 -10.37
C TRP A 909 -13.64 15.68 -10.06
N TYR A 910 -13.08 16.32 -11.09
CA TYR A 910 -12.25 17.51 -10.92
C TYR A 910 -12.99 18.61 -10.15
N TRP A 911 -14.24 18.90 -10.53
CA TRP A 911 -15.06 19.89 -9.81
C TRP A 911 -15.40 19.46 -8.39
N ALA A 912 -15.69 18.18 -8.15
CA ALA A 912 -16.03 17.67 -6.82
C ALA A 912 -14.91 17.85 -5.78
N PHE A 913 -13.64 17.84 -6.21
CA PHE A 913 -12.51 17.91 -5.29
C PHE A 913 -11.37 18.84 -5.73
N THR A 914 -11.69 19.90 -6.48
CA THR A 914 -10.72 20.93 -6.82
C THR A 914 -10.13 21.59 -5.57
N THR A 915 -8.82 21.81 -5.60
CA THR A 915 -8.08 22.50 -4.53
C THR A 915 -8.03 24.02 -4.74
N GLU A 916 -8.42 24.51 -5.91
CA GLU A 916 -8.33 25.94 -6.25
C GLU A 916 -9.49 26.73 -5.65
N ARG A 917 -9.17 27.70 -4.79
CA ARG A 917 -10.19 28.51 -4.08
C ARG A 917 -11.16 29.21 -5.03
N VAL A 918 -10.66 29.74 -6.14
CA VAL A 918 -11.49 30.43 -7.15
C VAL A 918 -12.52 29.47 -7.74
N GLU A 919 -12.13 28.22 -7.99
CA GLU A 919 -13.01 27.19 -8.54
C GLU A 919 -14.06 26.73 -7.53
N LYS A 920 -13.67 26.56 -6.26
CA LYS A 920 -14.61 26.26 -5.15
C LYS A 920 -15.71 27.31 -5.01
N GLU A 921 -15.34 28.60 -5.01
CA GLU A 921 -16.32 29.68 -4.89
C GLU A 921 -17.27 29.75 -6.10
N ALA A 922 -16.78 29.44 -7.30
CA ALA A 922 -17.61 29.36 -8.48
C ALA A 922 -18.62 28.19 -8.39
N LEU A 923 -18.20 27.03 -7.87
CA LEU A 923 -19.09 25.90 -7.68
C LEU A 923 -20.20 26.21 -6.66
N LYS A 924 -19.87 26.89 -5.54
CA LYS A 924 -20.86 27.36 -4.55
C LYS A 924 -21.92 28.31 -5.13
N ILE A 925 -21.60 29.04 -6.22
CA ILE A 925 -22.60 29.86 -6.94
C ILE A 925 -23.59 28.96 -7.68
N TYR A 926 -23.11 27.91 -8.33
CA TYR A 926 -23.97 26.94 -9.02
C TYR A 926 -24.79 26.12 -8.03
N GLU A 927 -24.21 25.64 -6.93
CA GLU A 927 -24.95 24.91 -5.87
C GLU A 927 -26.16 25.69 -5.37
N ARG A 928 -25.98 26.98 -5.05
CA ARG A 928 -27.08 27.86 -4.63
C ARG A 928 -28.17 28.05 -5.68
N ALA A 929 -27.84 27.87 -6.96
CA ALA A 929 -28.81 27.98 -8.05
C ALA A 929 -29.60 26.68 -8.30
N PHE A 930 -29.12 25.55 -7.77
CA PHE A 930 -29.71 24.21 -7.93
C PHE A 930 -30.10 23.59 -6.58
N ASP A 931 -30.73 24.38 -5.70
CA ASP A 931 -31.27 23.93 -4.40
C ASP A 931 -30.24 23.18 -3.51
N ASP A 932 -28.98 23.62 -3.55
CA ASP A 932 -27.83 23.01 -2.84
C ASP A 932 -27.55 21.54 -3.24
N ASP A 933 -28.00 21.11 -4.43
CA ASP A 933 -27.63 19.83 -5.05
C ASP A 933 -26.29 19.96 -5.78
N ILE A 934 -25.22 19.44 -5.15
CA ILE A 934 -23.86 19.49 -5.69
C ILE A 934 -23.70 18.72 -7.01
N GLU A 935 -24.42 17.62 -7.22
CA GLU A 935 -24.29 16.81 -8.44
C GLU A 935 -24.90 17.55 -9.64
N GLN A 936 -26.04 18.21 -9.43
CA GLN A 936 -26.61 19.10 -10.45
C GLN A 936 -25.74 20.31 -10.70
N ALA A 937 -25.17 20.93 -9.65
CA ALA A 937 -24.26 22.06 -9.80
C ALA A 937 -23.04 21.71 -10.66
N ILE A 938 -22.38 20.59 -10.36
CA ILE A 938 -21.23 20.07 -11.11
C ILE A 938 -21.59 19.80 -12.58
N THR A 939 -22.77 19.21 -12.83
CA THR A 939 -23.22 18.93 -14.18
C THR A 939 -23.39 20.22 -14.98
N HIS A 940 -24.09 21.21 -14.43
CA HIS A 940 -24.40 22.46 -15.15
C HIS A 940 -23.20 23.40 -15.30
N ILE A 941 -22.31 23.51 -14.30
CA ILE A 941 -21.10 24.34 -14.40
C ILE A 941 -20.18 23.83 -15.51
N GLU A 942 -20.08 22.51 -15.65
CA GLU A 942 -19.28 21.88 -16.69
C GLU A 942 -19.92 22.01 -18.08
N GLU A 943 -21.24 21.88 -18.18
CA GLU A 943 -21.97 22.14 -19.43
C GLU A 943 -21.78 23.57 -19.92
N ASP A 944 -21.88 24.55 -19.02
CA ASP A 944 -21.74 25.96 -19.37
C ASP A 944 -20.29 26.31 -19.75
N ARG A 945 -19.30 25.74 -19.05
CA ARG A 945 -17.89 25.85 -19.45
C ARG A 945 -17.65 25.31 -20.86
N LYS A 946 -18.21 24.13 -21.17
CA LYS A 946 -18.12 23.51 -22.49
C LYS A 946 -18.80 24.35 -23.57
N LYS A 947 -19.98 24.93 -23.29
CA LYS A 947 -20.70 25.82 -24.22
C LYS A 947 -19.88 27.07 -24.58
N MET A 948 -19.08 27.59 -23.65
CA MET A 948 -18.17 28.72 -23.90
C MET A 948 -16.84 28.34 -24.54
N ASN A 949 -16.57 27.05 -24.74
CA ASN A 949 -15.30 26.54 -25.27
C ASN A 949 -14.07 26.99 -24.46
N ILE A 950 -14.22 27.14 -23.13
CA ILE A 950 -13.14 27.53 -22.22
C ILE A 950 -12.43 26.28 -21.71
N GLY A 951 -11.17 26.09 -22.12
CA GLY A 951 -10.40 24.89 -21.79
C GLY A 951 -9.97 24.78 -20.32
N ARG A 952 -9.63 25.90 -19.66
CA ARG A 952 -9.16 25.93 -18.27
C ARG A 952 -10.32 26.18 -17.30
N TYR A 953 -10.45 25.31 -16.30
CA TYR A 953 -11.47 25.43 -15.24
C TYR A 953 -11.36 26.77 -14.51
N PHE A 954 -10.15 27.15 -14.08
CA PHE A 954 -9.85 28.43 -13.46
C PHE A 954 -10.39 29.64 -14.23
N ASP A 955 -10.16 29.71 -15.55
CA ASP A 955 -10.58 30.86 -16.37
C ASP A 955 -12.11 31.01 -16.39
N PHE A 956 -12.84 29.90 -16.44
CA PHE A 956 -14.29 29.90 -16.35
C PHE A 956 -14.77 30.27 -14.95
N ALA A 957 -14.14 29.72 -13.91
CA ALA A 957 -14.46 30.05 -12.52
C ALA A 957 -14.29 31.55 -12.23
N VAL A 958 -13.26 32.20 -12.79
CA VAL A 958 -13.10 33.67 -12.71
C VAL A 958 -14.30 34.41 -13.30
N LEU A 959 -14.85 33.95 -14.43
CA LEU A 959 -16.04 34.57 -15.04
C LEU A 959 -17.29 34.36 -14.17
N VAL A 960 -17.53 33.14 -13.68
CA VAL A 960 -18.63 32.84 -12.76
C VAL A 960 -18.57 33.74 -11.53
N ASN A 961 -17.39 33.84 -10.91
CA ASN A 961 -17.16 34.70 -9.74
C ASN A 961 -17.31 36.19 -10.06
N LYS A 962 -17.00 36.61 -11.29
CA LYS A 962 -17.21 38.01 -11.71
C LYS A 962 -18.70 38.34 -11.84
N HIS A 963 -19.49 37.44 -12.41
CA HIS A 963 -20.92 37.65 -12.64
C HIS A 963 -21.79 37.31 -11.42
N GLN A 964 -21.26 36.55 -10.45
CA GLN A 964 -21.97 36.11 -9.24
C GLN A 964 -23.30 35.39 -9.53
N ASN A 965 -23.38 34.71 -10.69
CA ASN A 965 -24.57 33.99 -11.13
C ASN A 965 -24.20 32.88 -12.13
N ILE A 966 -25.13 31.95 -12.42
CA ILE A 966 -24.98 30.91 -13.45
C ILE A 966 -24.95 31.53 -14.86
N MET A 967 -24.31 30.85 -15.81
CA MET A 967 -24.04 31.40 -17.16
C MET A 967 -25.32 31.80 -17.89
N SER A 968 -26.40 31.05 -17.72
CA SER A 968 -27.71 31.33 -18.34
C SER A 968 -28.32 32.67 -17.91
N LEU A 969 -27.84 33.24 -16.81
CA LEU A 969 -28.28 34.51 -16.22
C LEU A 969 -27.25 35.64 -16.37
N TRP A 970 -26.12 35.40 -17.05
CA TRP A 970 -25.22 36.49 -17.43
C TRP A 970 -25.96 37.37 -18.44
N GLU A 971 -25.99 38.68 -18.19
CA GLU A 971 -26.76 39.66 -18.98
C GLU A 971 -26.63 39.40 -20.50
N LYS A 972 -27.78 39.34 -21.19
CA LYS A 972 -27.88 39.17 -22.65
C LYS A 972 -27.31 40.37 -23.42
#